data_AF-A0A6P7HT17-F1
#
_entry.id   AF-A0A6P7HT17-F1
#
_cell.length_a   1.000
_cell.length_b   1.000
_cell.length_c   1.000
_cell.angle_alpha   90.00
_cell.angle_beta   90.00
_cell.angle_gamma   90.00
#
_symmetry.space_group_name_H-M   'P 1'
#
loop_
_entity.id
_entity.type
_entity.pdbx_description
1 polymer ?
#
loop_
_entity_poly.entity_id
_entity_poly.type
_entity_poly.pdbx_seq_one_letter_code
_entity_poly.pdbx_strand_id
1 'polypeptide(L)'
;MDEMEEELKCPVCGSFFREPIILPCSHNICLACARNILVQTPDAESPQSSRASGSGVSDYDYLDLDKMSLYSEADSGYGSYGGFVSAPTTPCQKSPNGVRVFPPTVPQPPPQQQQHLLPHPSSLPPIPRNSCITCPQCHRSLILDERGLRGFPKNRVLEGVVDRYQQSKAAALKCQLCEKSPKEATVMCEQCDVFYCDPCRLRCHPPRGPLAKHRLVPPAQGRISRRASPRKISTCTEHELENLSMYCVQCKTPVCYQCLEEGKHGTHEVKALGAMWKLHKTQLSQALNGLSDRATEAKEFLVQLRNMVQHIQENGVEFEACLVAQCDALIEALNRRRAQLLAQVNKEHEHKLKVVRDQISHCTVKLRQTTGLMEYCLEVIKENDPSGFLQISDALIRRVHMTEGQWGKGTLTPRMTSDFDLTLDSGPLLQTIHQLDFVQMKVPAAPMLQLEECCTQNNSATLSWKQPPLSNIAVDGYILELDDGSGGPFREVYVGTETICTVDGLHFNSTYKSRVKAFNASGVGQYSKTLIMQTSEVAWFTFDPASAHPDIVFSNDNLTVSCNSYDDRVVMSNSAFSRGVHYWEMTVDRYDNHPDPAFGIARGDVLKDVMLGKDDKAWAMYVDNNRSWFMHNNSHTNRTDGGIAKGSTIGVLLDFTRGILIFLINDEQQGPVAFESLEGTYYPAISLNRNVQVTLHTGLPIPDFYTPGEADPTGSVC
;
A
#
# COMPACT_ATOMS: atom_id res chain seq x y z
N MET A 1 -21.80 -36.71 18.54
CA MET A 1 -21.68 -38.16 18.29
C MET A 1 -21.97 -38.49 16.83
N ASP A 2 -22.77 -37.67 16.14
CA ASP A 2 -23.12 -37.83 14.73
C ASP A 2 -21.93 -37.61 13.75
N GLU A 3 -20.94 -36.78 14.10
CA GLU A 3 -19.73 -36.57 13.29
C GLU A 3 -18.84 -37.83 13.16
N MET A 4 -18.90 -38.76 14.12
CA MET A 4 -18.16 -40.02 14.05
C MET A 4 -18.83 -41.03 13.10
N GLU A 5 -20.09 -40.80 12.71
CA GLU A 5 -20.86 -41.74 11.91
C GLU A 5 -20.32 -41.90 10.49
N GLU A 6 -19.83 -40.81 9.89
CA GLU A 6 -19.26 -40.81 8.54
C GLU A 6 -18.00 -41.67 8.45
N GLU A 7 -17.16 -41.66 9.50
CA GLU A 7 -15.96 -42.50 9.61
C GLU A 7 -16.28 -44.01 9.77
N LEU A 8 -17.52 -44.36 10.09
CA LEU A 8 -17.98 -45.73 10.29
C LEU A 8 -18.76 -46.31 9.12
N LYS A 9 -18.97 -45.53 8.06
CA LYS A 9 -19.68 -45.94 6.85
C LYS A 9 -18.72 -46.35 5.74
N CYS A 10 -19.10 -47.40 5.01
CA CYS A 10 -18.37 -47.82 3.83
C CYS A 10 -18.67 -46.86 2.67
N PRO A 11 -17.64 -46.29 2.01
CA PRO A 11 -17.81 -45.31 0.91
C PRO A 11 -18.49 -45.90 -0.33
N VAL A 12 -18.62 -47.22 -0.44
CA VAL A 12 -19.24 -47.89 -1.61
C VAL A 12 -20.72 -48.21 -1.39
N CYS A 13 -21.12 -48.65 -0.19
CA CYS A 13 -22.52 -49.01 0.09
C CYS A 13 -23.26 -48.00 0.98
N GLY A 14 -22.59 -46.96 1.48
CA GLY A 14 -23.13 -45.95 2.39
C GLY A 14 -23.60 -46.49 3.75
N SER A 15 -23.43 -47.79 3.99
CA SER A 15 -23.85 -48.50 5.20
C SER A 15 -22.66 -48.69 6.13
N PHE A 16 -22.92 -48.94 7.42
CA PHE A 16 -21.89 -49.31 8.38
C PHE A 16 -21.04 -50.50 7.90
N PHE A 17 -19.74 -50.45 8.16
CA PHE A 17 -18.80 -51.49 7.71
C PHE A 17 -19.22 -52.89 8.19
N ARG A 18 -19.19 -53.87 7.26
CA ARG A 18 -19.39 -55.31 7.51
C ARG A 18 -18.22 -56.07 6.89
N GLU A 19 -17.51 -56.86 7.69
CA GLU A 19 -16.23 -57.48 7.31
C GLU A 19 -15.30 -56.52 6.53
N PRO A 20 -14.90 -55.37 7.12
CA PRO A 20 -14.03 -54.42 6.44
C PRO A 20 -12.62 -55.00 6.20
N ILE A 21 -12.05 -54.72 5.02
CA ILE A 21 -10.65 -54.96 4.70
C ILE A 21 -9.87 -53.64 4.68
N ILE A 22 -8.59 -53.69 5.06
CA ILE A 22 -7.67 -52.55 5.05
C ILE A 22 -6.89 -52.54 3.74
N LEU A 23 -7.03 -51.47 2.96
CA LEU A 23 -6.24 -51.26 1.76
C LEU A 23 -4.83 -50.71 2.12
N PRO A 24 -3.80 -50.88 1.29
CA PRO A 24 -2.46 -50.31 1.49
C PRO A 24 -2.42 -48.77 1.64
N CYS A 25 -3.47 -48.07 1.20
CA CYS A 25 -3.67 -46.63 1.46
C CYS A 25 -4.29 -46.32 2.83
N SER A 26 -4.44 -47.31 3.71
CA SER A 26 -5.06 -47.26 5.05
C SER A 26 -6.58 -47.02 5.09
N HIS A 27 -7.22 -46.85 3.93
CA HIS A 27 -8.68 -46.77 3.80
C HIS A 27 -9.34 -48.14 3.91
N ASN A 28 -10.62 -48.15 4.30
CA ASN A 28 -11.38 -49.36 4.57
C ASN A 28 -12.53 -49.52 3.57
N ILE A 29 -12.84 -50.77 3.21
CA ILE A 29 -13.98 -51.13 2.36
C ILE A 29 -14.56 -52.47 2.83
N CYS A 30 -15.88 -52.66 2.77
CA CYS A 30 -16.47 -53.98 3.06
C CYS A 30 -15.96 -55.04 2.07
N LEU A 31 -15.68 -56.25 2.52
CA LEU A 31 -15.21 -57.34 1.65
C LEU A 31 -16.14 -57.60 0.45
N ALA A 32 -17.46 -57.52 0.68
CA ALA A 32 -18.46 -57.64 -0.40
C ALA A 32 -18.39 -56.48 -1.39
N CYS A 33 -18.19 -55.25 -0.91
CA CYS A 33 -18.03 -54.08 -1.77
C CYS A 33 -16.74 -54.15 -2.58
N ALA A 34 -15.64 -54.62 -1.98
CA ALA A 34 -14.36 -54.82 -2.66
C ALA A 34 -14.46 -55.84 -3.80
N ARG A 35 -15.27 -56.91 -3.63
CA ARG A 35 -15.56 -57.89 -4.69
C ARG A 35 -16.32 -57.26 -5.86
N ASN A 36 -17.22 -56.33 -5.58
CA ASN A 36 -18.05 -55.70 -6.61
C ASN A 36 -17.29 -54.65 -7.45
N ILE A 37 -16.24 -54.04 -6.88
CA ILE A 37 -15.42 -53.04 -7.59
C ILE A 37 -14.10 -53.62 -8.13
N LEU A 38 -13.97 -54.95 -8.11
CA LEU A 38 -12.80 -55.66 -8.64
C LEU A 38 -12.82 -55.63 -10.17
N VAL A 39 -11.74 -55.16 -10.79
CA VAL A 39 -11.59 -55.15 -12.24
C VAL A 39 -10.60 -56.23 -12.67
N GLN A 40 -10.98 -57.04 -13.65
CA GLN A 40 -10.11 -58.04 -14.28
C GLN A 40 -9.66 -57.51 -15.64
N THR A 41 -8.35 -57.48 -15.89
CA THR A 41 -7.79 -57.16 -17.22
C THR A 41 -7.49 -58.45 -17.98
N PRO A 42 -7.93 -58.62 -19.24
CA PRO A 42 -7.55 -59.77 -20.07
C PRO A 42 -6.06 -59.76 -20.41
N ASP A 43 -5.42 -60.94 -20.48
CA ASP A 43 -4.02 -61.08 -20.87
C ASP A 43 -3.80 -60.67 -22.33
N ALA A 44 -3.12 -59.54 -22.54
CA ALA A 44 -2.49 -59.17 -23.81
C ALA A 44 -1.09 -58.59 -23.52
N GLU A 45 -0.15 -58.93 -24.40
CA GLU A 45 1.31 -58.86 -24.33
C GLU A 45 1.94 -57.67 -23.58
N SER A 46 3.02 -57.99 -22.84
CA SER A 46 3.86 -57.04 -22.12
C SER A 46 4.74 -56.22 -23.09
N PRO A 47 4.89 -54.89 -22.91
CA PRO A 47 6.06 -54.18 -23.40
C PRO A 47 7.11 -54.05 -22.30
N GLN A 48 8.34 -54.34 -22.68
CA GLN A 48 9.55 -54.38 -21.87
C GLN A 48 9.89 -53.01 -21.24
N SER A 49 10.44 -53.04 -20.02
CA SER A 49 11.04 -51.87 -19.38
C SER A 49 12.38 -51.53 -20.03
N SER A 50 12.47 -50.37 -20.69
CA SER A 50 13.76 -49.69 -20.91
C SER A 50 13.98 -48.68 -19.79
N ARG A 51 15.09 -48.88 -19.07
CA ARG A 51 15.64 -47.92 -18.11
C ARG A 51 16.16 -46.67 -18.84
N ALA A 52 15.97 -45.49 -18.27
CA ALA A 52 16.97 -44.43 -18.34
C ALA A 52 16.80 -43.42 -17.19
N SER A 53 17.87 -43.25 -16.42
CA SER A 53 18.16 -42.08 -15.60
C SER A 53 18.58 -40.90 -16.48
N GLY A 54 18.42 -39.65 -16.00
CA GLY A 54 19.23 -38.50 -16.48
C GLY A 54 18.47 -37.22 -16.79
N SER A 55 18.69 -36.21 -15.95
CA SER A 55 18.95 -34.77 -16.22
C SER A 55 18.66 -34.15 -17.61
N GLY A 56 18.10 -32.92 -17.60
CA GLY A 56 18.43 -31.91 -18.63
C GLY A 56 17.31 -30.97 -19.11
N VAL A 57 17.34 -29.73 -18.59
CA VAL A 57 16.96 -28.38 -19.11
C VAL A 57 16.44 -28.21 -20.57
N SER A 58 15.37 -27.41 -20.74
CA SER A 58 15.13 -26.29 -21.72
C SER A 58 13.60 -26.00 -21.77
N ASP A 59 13.01 -24.83 -21.52
CA ASP A 59 13.18 -23.41 -21.88
C ASP A 59 12.74 -22.99 -23.30
N TYR A 60 11.86 -21.97 -23.36
CA TYR A 60 11.33 -21.17 -24.50
C TYR A 60 10.39 -21.89 -25.54
N ASP A 61 9.32 -21.33 -26.14
CA ASP A 61 8.71 -19.99 -26.14
C ASP A 61 7.38 -19.98 -26.97
N TYR A 62 6.65 -18.85 -26.90
CA TYR A 62 5.75 -18.21 -27.90
C TYR A 62 4.20 -18.41 -27.94
N LEU A 63 3.50 -17.30 -27.59
CA LEU A 63 2.45 -16.51 -28.29
C LEU A 63 1.27 -17.20 -29.00
N ASP A 64 0.09 -16.61 -29.24
CA ASP A 64 -0.73 -15.49 -28.72
C ASP A 64 -2.02 -15.49 -29.61
N LEU A 65 -3.09 -14.84 -29.12
CA LEU A 65 -4.20 -14.20 -29.83
C LEU A 65 -5.34 -14.98 -30.56
N ASP A 66 -6.54 -14.68 -30.04
CA ASP A 66 -7.78 -14.20 -30.68
C ASP A 66 -8.67 -15.08 -31.58
N LYS A 67 -9.95 -15.17 -31.17
CA LYS A 67 -11.09 -14.67 -31.98
C LYS A 67 -12.42 -14.60 -31.23
N MET A 68 -12.96 -13.35 -31.14
CA MET A 68 -14.32 -12.89 -31.54
C MET A 68 -15.58 -13.63 -31.01
N SER A 69 -16.78 -13.04 -30.90
CA SER A 69 -17.36 -11.69 -30.91
C SER A 69 -18.89 -11.90 -30.90
N LEU A 70 -19.65 -10.90 -30.42
CA LEU A 70 -21.03 -10.52 -30.81
C LEU A 70 -22.20 -11.52 -30.61
N TYR A 71 -23.20 -11.15 -29.78
CA TYR A 71 -24.42 -10.44 -30.22
C TYR A 71 -25.37 -10.16 -29.04
N SER A 72 -25.74 -8.88 -28.96
CA SER A 72 -27.00 -8.21 -28.61
C SER A 72 -28.04 -8.77 -27.62
N GLU A 73 -28.37 -7.87 -26.68
CA GLU A 73 -29.70 -7.31 -26.37
C GLU A 73 -30.84 -8.18 -25.82
N ALA A 74 -31.42 -7.63 -24.75
CA ALA A 74 -32.84 -7.41 -24.51
C ALA A 74 -33.40 -8.03 -23.21
N ASP A 75 -33.70 -7.10 -22.31
CA ASP A 75 -35.03 -6.87 -21.75
C ASP A 75 -35.58 -7.85 -20.70
N SER A 76 -35.69 -7.31 -19.49
CA SER A 76 -36.22 -7.97 -18.30
C SER A 76 -37.71 -7.65 -18.17
N GLY A 77 -38.55 -8.62 -18.53
CA GLY A 77 -39.99 -8.62 -18.27
C GLY A 77 -40.34 -9.32 -16.95
N TYR A 78 -41.05 -8.59 -16.10
CA TYR A 78 -41.59 -8.97 -14.79
C TYR A 78 -42.91 -9.78 -14.92
N GLY A 79 -43.17 -10.77 -14.04
CA GLY A 79 -44.53 -11.09 -13.58
C GLY A 79 -45.12 -12.51 -13.80
N SER A 80 -45.18 -13.25 -12.69
CA SER A 80 -46.34 -13.98 -12.11
C SER A 80 -47.10 -15.15 -12.79
N TYR A 81 -47.35 -16.15 -11.94
CA TYR A 81 -48.44 -17.15 -11.85
C TYR A 81 -48.35 -18.51 -12.59
N GLY A 82 -48.23 -19.57 -11.78
CA GLY A 82 -49.10 -20.76 -11.84
C GLY A 82 -48.57 -22.04 -12.51
N GLY A 83 -48.53 -23.14 -11.74
CA GLY A 83 -48.87 -24.47 -12.28
C GLY A 83 -47.79 -25.56 -12.27
N PHE A 84 -47.85 -26.42 -11.24
CA PHE A 84 -47.68 -27.89 -11.26
C PHE A 84 -46.39 -28.59 -11.75
N VAL A 85 -45.92 -29.45 -10.85
CA VAL A 85 -45.12 -30.70 -10.98
C VAL A 85 -43.65 -30.64 -11.42
N SER A 86 -42.80 -31.17 -10.54
CA SER A 86 -41.78 -32.21 -10.79
C SER A 86 -40.37 -31.85 -10.33
N ALA A 87 -39.71 -32.89 -9.79
CA ALA A 87 -38.43 -32.86 -9.11
C ALA A 87 -37.26 -32.34 -9.96
N PRO A 88 -36.20 -31.78 -9.34
CA PRO A 88 -34.98 -31.43 -10.03
C PRO A 88 -34.16 -32.68 -10.36
N THR A 89 -33.86 -32.83 -11.64
CA THR A 89 -32.87 -33.73 -12.22
C THR A 89 -31.46 -33.20 -12.02
N THR A 90 -30.61 -33.97 -11.35
CA THR A 90 -29.16 -33.79 -11.29
C THR A 90 -28.52 -34.14 -12.64
N PRO A 91 -27.65 -33.29 -13.22
CA PRO A 91 -26.89 -33.63 -14.41
C PRO A 91 -25.56 -34.32 -14.06
N CYS A 92 -25.35 -35.50 -14.63
CA CYS A 92 -24.07 -36.19 -14.71
C CYS A 92 -23.03 -35.37 -15.48
N GLN A 93 -21.82 -35.24 -14.93
CA GLN A 93 -20.61 -34.93 -15.70
C GLN A 93 -19.62 -36.10 -15.68
N LYS A 94 -18.98 -36.25 -16.84
CA LYS A 94 -18.15 -37.36 -17.31
C LYS A 94 -16.77 -37.36 -16.63
N SER A 95 -16.26 -38.55 -16.33
CA SER A 95 -14.88 -38.77 -15.87
C SER A 95 -13.92 -38.97 -17.07
N PRO A 96 -12.64 -38.55 -17.00
CA PRO A 96 -11.76 -38.36 -18.16
C PRO A 96 -11.11 -39.62 -18.73
N ASN A 97 -11.35 -40.81 -18.18
CA ASN A 97 -10.74 -42.06 -18.67
C ASN A 97 -11.83 -43.01 -19.14
N GLY A 98 -11.91 -43.23 -20.45
CA GLY A 98 -12.96 -43.98 -21.16
C GLY A 98 -13.10 -45.45 -20.77
N VAL A 99 -13.59 -45.71 -19.55
CA VAL A 99 -14.03 -47.02 -19.06
C VAL A 99 -15.56 -46.99 -18.96
N ARG A 100 -16.23 -47.76 -19.83
CA ARG A 100 -17.69 -47.93 -19.78
C ARG A 100 -18.04 -48.92 -18.67
N VAL A 101 -18.77 -48.47 -17.65
CA VAL A 101 -19.45 -49.35 -16.69
C VAL A 101 -20.94 -49.35 -17.04
N PHE A 102 -21.46 -50.51 -17.44
CA PHE A 102 -22.89 -50.67 -17.74
C PHE A 102 -23.75 -50.54 -16.47
N PRO A 103 -24.94 -49.94 -16.54
CA PRO A 103 -25.81 -49.75 -15.38
C PRO A 103 -26.44 -51.08 -14.92
N PRO A 104 -26.72 -51.26 -13.61
CA PRO A 104 -27.40 -52.45 -13.11
C PRO A 104 -28.87 -52.48 -13.54
N THR A 105 -29.30 -53.65 -14.03
CA THR A 105 -30.68 -53.98 -14.40
C THR A 105 -31.64 -53.92 -13.21
N VAL A 106 -32.83 -53.37 -13.45
CA VAL A 106 -33.97 -53.27 -12.52
C VAL A 106 -34.48 -54.68 -12.13
N PRO A 107 -34.96 -54.91 -10.89
CA PRO A 107 -35.51 -56.21 -10.49
C PRO A 107 -36.90 -56.45 -11.09
N GLN A 108 -37.12 -57.64 -11.68
CA GLN A 108 -38.47 -58.17 -11.95
C GLN A 108 -38.99 -59.02 -10.78
N PRO A 109 -40.32 -59.09 -10.55
CA PRO A 109 -40.93 -59.85 -9.46
C PRO A 109 -41.00 -61.37 -9.75
N PRO A 110 -41.28 -62.22 -8.75
CA PRO A 110 -40.93 -63.64 -8.80
C PRO A 110 -42.02 -64.50 -9.45
N PRO A 111 -41.65 -65.67 -10.02
CA PRO A 111 -42.54 -66.81 -10.04
C PRO A 111 -42.10 -67.93 -9.10
N GLN A 112 -43.14 -68.63 -8.67
CA GLN A 112 -43.25 -69.70 -7.70
C GLN A 112 -42.42 -70.96 -8.01
N GLN A 113 -42.08 -71.67 -6.92
CA GLN A 113 -41.96 -73.12 -6.76
C GLN A 113 -41.85 -74.00 -8.02
N GLN A 114 -40.72 -74.71 -8.17
CA GLN A 114 -40.71 -76.18 -8.20
C GLN A 114 -39.30 -76.77 -8.10
N GLN A 115 -39.27 -77.95 -7.49
CA GLN A 115 -38.13 -78.75 -7.06
C GLN A 115 -37.30 -79.30 -8.23
N HIS A 116 -35.97 -79.40 -8.11
CA HIS A 116 -35.24 -80.68 -8.10
C HIS A 116 -33.70 -80.53 -8.05
N LEU A 117 -33.11 -81.26 -7.11
CA LEU A 117 -31.82 -81.99 -7.11
C LEU A 117 -30.47 -81.23 -7.13
N LEU A 118 -29.67 -81.56 -6.11
CA LEU A 118 -28.23 -81.31 -5.92
C LEU A 118 -27.37 -81.86 -7.08
N PRO A 119 -26.14 -81.34 -7.25
CA PRO A 119 -25.01 -82.06 -6.64
C PRO A 119 -24.03 -81.15 -5.87
N HIS A 120 -23.36 -81.76 -4.90
CA HIS A 120 -22.32 -81.21 -4.02
C HIS A 120 -20.92 -81.69 -4.53
N PRO A 121 -19.80 -81.36 -3.88
CA PRO A 121 -18.88 -80.26 -4.21
C PRO A 121 -17.46 -80.74 -4.62
N SER A 122 -16.92 -80.27 -5.74
CA SER A 122 -15.46 -80.25 -5.93
C SER A 122 -15.06 -79.44 -7.17
N SER A 123 -14.04 -78.59 -7.00
CA SER A 123 -13.37 -77.69 -7.97
C SER A 123 -14.01 -76.33 -8.27
N LEU A 124 -13.49 -75.28 -7.59
CA LEU A 124 -13.56 -73.90 -8.07
C LEU A 124 -12.40 -73.68 -9.07
N PRO A 125 -12.59 -72.95 -10.19
CA PRO A 125 -11.52 -72.63 -11.13
C PRO A 125 -10.53 -71.61 -10.54
N PRO A 126 -9.24 -71.62 -10.95
CA PRO A 126 -8.24 -70.68 -10.45
C PRO A 126 -8.52 -69.25 -10.94
N ILE A 127 -8.34 -68.27 -10.05
CA ILE A 127 -8.49 -66.83 -10.35
C ILE A 127 -7.37 -66.41 -11.32
N PRO A 128 -7.64 -65.66 -12.41
CA PRO A 128 -6.61 -65.21 -13.36
C PRO A 128 -5.62 -64.22 -12.72
N ARG A 129 -4.35 -64.29 -13.14
CA ARG A 129 -3.31 -63.31 -12.77
C ARG A 129 -3.71 -61.94 -13.35
N ASN A 130 -3.50 -60.85 -12.59
CA ASN A 130 -3.75 -59.44 -12.97
C ASN A 130 -5.15 -58.85 -12.65
N SER A 131 -5.70 -59.10 -11.45
CA SER A 131 -6.87 -58.34 -10.96
C SER A 131 -6.45 -57.07 -10.23
N CYS A 132 -7.16 -55.95 -10.38
CA CYS A 132 -6.87 -54.69 -9.67
C CYS A 132 -8.09 -54.08 -8.99
N ILE A 133 -7.85 -53.33 -7.90
CA ILE A 133 -8.87 -52.59 -7.14
C ILE A 133 -8.44 -51.14 -6.96
N THR A 134 -9.35 -50.20 -7.19
CA THR A 134 -9.10 -48.75 -6.98
C THR A 134 -9.80 -48.29 -5.72
N CYS A 135 -9.05 -47.66 -4.81
CA CYS A 135 -9.62 -47.12 -3.57
C CYS A 135 -10.62 -45.99 -3.90
N PRO A 136 -11.89 -46.04 -3.43
CA PRO A 136 -12.89 -45.02 -3.73
C PRO A 136 -12.65 -43.68 -2.99
N GLN A 137 -11.81 -43.67 -1.96
CA GLN A 137 -11.54 -42.46 -1.15
C GLN A 137 -10.31 -41.68 -1.62
N CYS A 138 -9.25 -42.35 -2.07
CA CYS A 138 -8.02 -41.69 -2.53
C CYS A 138 -7.63 -42.00 -3.98
N HIS A 139 -8.48 -42.75 -4.70
CA HIS A 139 -8.32 -43.11 -6.12
C HIS A 139 -7.03 -43.86 -6.49
N ARG A 140 -6.32 -44.42 -5.50
CA ARG A 140 -5.12 -45.25 -5.73
C ARG A 140 -5.49 -46.66 -6.19
N SER A 141 -4.98 -47.08 -7.34
CA SER A 141 -5.14 -48.44 -7.88
C SER A 141 -4.11 -49.41 -7.32
N LEU A 142 -4.55 -50.65 -7.07
CA LEU A 142 -3.78 -51.70 -6.40
C LEU A 142 -3.90 -53.00 -7.19
N ILE A 143 -2.77 -53.59 -7.55
CA ILE A 143 -2.70 -54.89 -8.23
C ILE A 143 -2.75 -55.99 -7.15
N LEU A 144 -3.62 -56.97 -7.36
CA LEU A 144 -3.79 -58.08 -6.43
C LEU A 144 -2.76 -59.19 -6.72
N ASP A 145 -2.27 -59.80 -5.66
CA ASP A 145 -1.43 -61.00 -5.71
C ASP A 145 -2.27 -62.26 -5.97
N GLU A 146 -1.63 -63.43 -6.01
CA GLU A 146 -2.30 -64.73 -6.21
C GLU A 146 -3.37 -65.03 -5.14
N ARG A 147 -3.35 -64.31 -4.00
CA ARG A 147 -4.32 -64.44 -2.90
C ARG A 147 -5.53 -63.51 -3.08
N GLY A 148 -5.53 -62.65 -4.10
CA GLY A 148 -6.65 -61.78 -4.43
C GLY A 148 -7.09 -60.90 -3.25
N LEU A 149 -8.40 -60.66 -3.12
CA LEU A 149 -8.96 -59.88 -2.01
C LEU A 149 -8.79 -60.54 -0.64
N ARG A 150 -8.42 -61.83 -0.57
CA ARG A 150 -8.12 -62.52 0.70
C ARG A 150 -6.76 -62.13 1.27
N GLY A 151 -5.88 -61.55 0.46
CA GLY A 151 -4.56 -61.05 0.89
C GLY A 151 -4.62 -59.79 1.76
N PHE A 152 -5.75 -59.08 1.78
CA PHE A 152 -5.88 -57.88 2.61
C PHE A 152 -6.24 -58.20 4.08
N PRO A 153 -5.63 -57.51 5.05
CA PRO A 153 -5.98 -57.67 6.46
C PRO A 153 -7.45 -57.28 6.73
N LYS A 154 -8.18 -58.14 7.46
CA LYS A 154 -9.52 -57.81 7.96
C LYS A 154 -9.45 -56.85 9.15
N ASN A 155 -10.15 -55.72 9.10
CA ASN A 155 -10.19 -54.74 10.19
C ASN A 155 -11.22 -55.10 11.27
N ARG A 156 -10.91 -56.13 12.07
CA ARG A 156 -11.76 -56.56 13.20
C ARG A 156 -11.93 -55.47 14.27
N VAL A 157 -11.00 -54.52 14.35
CA VAL A 157 -11.08 -53.38 15.28
C VAL A 157 -12.22 -52.45 14.84
N LEU A 158 -12.27 -52.08 13.56
CA LEU A 158 -13.32 -51.23 13.00
C LEU A 158 -14.70 -51.89 13.11
N GLU A 159 -14.81 -53.18 12.81
CA GLU A 159 -16.04 -53.96 13.03
C GLU A 159 -16.49 -53.91 14.50
N GLY A 160 -15.57 -54.10 15.44
CA GLY A 160 -15.86 -53.96 16.87
C GLY A 160 -16.19 -52.52 17.31
N VAL A 161 -15.66 -51.48 16.65
CA VAL A 161 -16.00 -50.07 16.89
C VAL A 161 -17.41 -49.77 16.37
N VAL A 162 -17.74 -50.22 15.15
CA VAL A 162 -19.08 -50.13 14.55
C VAL A 162 -20.11 -50.80 15.45
N ASP A 163 -19.82 -52.01 15.91
CA ASP A 163 -20.69 -52.73 16.85
C ASP A 163 -20.91 -51.95 18.14
N ARG A 164 -19.85 -51.40 18.74
CA ARG A 164 -19.97 -50.58 19.96
C ARG A 164 -20.78 -49.31 19.72
N TYR A 165 -20.56 -48.64 18.59
CA TYR A 165 -21.27 -47.41 18.20
C TYR A 165 -22.76 -47.66 17.93
N GLN A 166 -23.07 -48.72 17.18
CA GLN A 166 -24.45 -49.13 16.95
C GLN A 166 -25.13 -49.56 18.25
N GLN A 167 -24.41 -50.22 19.15
CA GLN A 167 -24.94 -50.65 20.44
C GLN A 167 -25.13 -49.50 21.44
N SER A 168 -24.31 -48.44 21.37
CA SER A 168 -24.51 -47.21 22.15
C SER A 168 -25.67 -46.38 21.59
N LYS A 169 -25.87 -46.38 20.27
CA LYS A 169 -27.03 -45.74 19.62
C LYS A 169 -28.33 -46.54 19.84
N ALA A 170 -28.26 -47.87 19.98
CA ALA A 170 -29.39 -48.77 20.25
C ALA A 170 -29.80 -48.88 21.73
N ALA A 171 -29.48 -47.89 22.57
CA ALA A 171 -29.70 -47.91 24.02
C ALA A 171 -31.16 -47.72 24.45
N ALA A 172 -32.03 -48.67 24.09
CA ALA A 172 -33.29 -48.95 24.79
C ALA A 172 -33.57 -50.46 24.71
N LEU A 173 -33.03 -51.23 25.67
CA LEU A 173 -33.31 -52.67 25.76
C LEU A 173 -34.81 -52.86 26.03
N LYS A 174 -35.49 -53.72 25.28
CA LYS A 174 -36.95 -53.89 25.38
C LYS A 174 -37.32 -55.10 26.23
N CYS A 175 -38.46 -55.01 26.92
CA CYS A 175 -39.06 -56.09 27.68
C CYS A 175 -39.43 -57.25 26.77
N GLN A 176 -39.04 -58.47 27.15
CA GLN A 176 -39.24 -59.68 26.34
C GLN A 176 -40.60 -60.36 26.60
N LEU A 177 -41.38 -59.89 27.56
CA LEU A 177 -42.67 -60.48 27.96
C LEU A 177 -43.89 -59.57 27.71
N CYS A 178 -43.75 -58.56 26.84
CA CYS A 178 -44.90 -57.76 26.40
C CYS A 178 -45.48 -58.35 25.11
N GLU A 179 -46.78 -58.66 25.10
CA GLU A 179 -47.42 -59.38 23.98
C GLU A 179 -47.71 -58.52 22.73
N LYS A 180 -47.89 -57.20 22.88
CA LYS A 180 -48.33 -56.33 21.76
C LYS A 180 -47.45 -55.10 21.53
N SER A 181 -46.79 -54.57 22.56
CA SER A 181 -45.82 -53.46 22.43
C SER A 181 -44.72 -53.56 23.49
N PRO A 182 -43.50 -53.99 23.10
CA PRO A 182 -42.37 -54.10 24.00
C PRO A 182 -41.97 -52.73 24.58
N LYS A 183 -42.27 -52.53 25.87
CA LYS A 183 -41.80 -51.36 26.63
C LYS A 183 -40.31 -51.48 26.94
N GLU A 184 -39.68 -50.37 27.28
CA GLU A 184 -38.28 -50.40 27.72
C GLU A 184 -38.12 -51.24 28.99
N ALA A 185 -37.10 -52.09 29.00
CA ALA A 185 -36.78 -52.93 30.13
C ALA A 185 -36.13 -52.10 31.22
N THR A 186 -36.57 -52.28 32.46
CA THR A 186 -36.07 -51.58 33.64
C THR A 186 -35.13 -52.46 34.46
N VAL A 187 -35.27 -53.79 34.33
CA VAL A 187 -34.41 -54.77 35.00
C VAL A 187 -34.17 -56.01 34.14
N MET A 188 -33.08 -56.71 34.43
CA MET A 188 -32.80 -58.06 33.94
C MET A 188 -32.68 -59.01 35.13
N CYS A 189 -33.27 -60.19 35.04
CA CYS A 189 -33.02 -61.26 35.99
C CYS A 189 -31.79 -62.07 35.55
N GLU A 190 -30.76 -62.16 36.39
CA GLU A 190 -29.54 -62.91 36.04
C GLU A 190 -29.80 -64.42 35.90
N GLN A 191 -30.71 -64.95 36.71
CA GLN A 191 -30.98 -66.40 36.77
C GLN A 191 -32.00 -66.84 35.71
N CYS A 192 -32.99 -66.00 35.40
CA CYS A 192 -33.95 -66.28 34.32
C CYS A 192 -33.42 -65.85 32.95
N ASP A 193 -32.41 -64.97 32.92
CA ASP A 193 -31.82 -64.40 31.72
C ASP A 193 -32.82 -63.64 30.82
N VAL A 194 -33.81 -63.00 31.44
CA VAL A 194 -34.91 -62.27 30.79
C VAL A 194 -34.91 -60.79 31.18
N PHE A 195 -35.19 -59.92 30.21
CA PHE A 195 -35.39 -58.48 30.41
C PHE A 195 -36.87 -58.14 30.63
N TYR A 196 -37.15 -57.42 31.72
CA TYR A 196 -38.50 -57.05 32.12
C TYR A 196 -38.65 -55.54 32.15
N CYS A 197 -39.78 -55.02 31.65
CA CYS A 197 -40.30 -53.72 32.10
C CYS A 197 -40.96 -53.89 33.48
N ASP A 198 -41.10 -52.82 34.25
CA ASP A 198 -41.67 -52.91 35.61
C ASP A 198 -43.03 -53.63 35.68
N PRO A 199 -43.99 -53.41 34.75
CA PRO A 199 -45.24 -54.16 34.74
C PRO A 199 -45.09 -55.67 34.54
N CYS A 200 -44.22 -56.10 33.62
CA CYS A 200 -43.98 -57.52 33.35
C CYS A 200 -43.14 -58.16 34.46
N ARG A 201 -42.23 -57.42 35.10
CA ARG A 201 -41.52 -57.87 36.29
C ARG A 201 -42.51 -58.23 37.40
N LEU A 202 -43.45 -57.35 37.72
CA LEU A 202 -44.39 -57.59 38.81
C LEU A 202 -45.36 -58.74 38.49
N ARG A 203 -45.77 -58.90 37.23
CA ARG A 203 -46.68 -59.97 36.81
C ARG A 203 -46.03 -61.34 36.73
N CYS A 204 -44.82 -61.42 36.18
CA CYS A 204 -44.17 -62.68 35.80
C CYS A 204 -42.95 -63.02 36.67
N HIS A 205 -42.46 -62.07 37.45
CA HIS A 205 -41.33 -62.22 38.37
C HIS A 205 -41.59 -61.49 39.71
N PRO A 206 -42.70 -61.80 40.41
CA PRO A 206 -43.05 -61.14 41.66
C PRO A 206 -41.98 -61.41 42.74
N PRO A 207 -41.78 -60.49 43.70
CA PRO A 207 -40.77 -60.63 44.77
C PRO A 207 -41.14 -61.68 45.83
N ARG A 208 -42.09 -62.58 45.54
CA ARG A 208 -42.61 -63.61 46.45
C ARG A 208 -42.71 -64.93 45.69
N GLY A 209 -42.49 -66.05 46.38
CA GLY A 209 -42.46 -67.38 45.77
C GLY A 209 -41.06 -67.80 45.28
N PRO A 210 -40.96 -68.82 44.41
CA PRO A 210 -39.69 -69.47 44.07
C PRO A 210 -38.64 -68.54 43.44
N LEU A 211 -39.09 -67.51 42.71
CA LEU A 211 -38.24 -66.57 41.98
C LEU A 211 -37.72 -65.41 42.84
N ALA A 212 -38.12 -65.31 44.11
CA ALA A 212 -37.73 -64.21 45.00
C ALA A 212 -36.22 -64.20 45.32
N LYS A 213 -35.54 -65.34 45.17
CA LYS A 213 -34.08 -65.47 45.37
C LYS A 213 -33.26 -65.04 44.15
N HIS A 214 -33.91 -64.71 43.04
CA HIS A 214 -33.21 -64.28 41.84
C HIS A 214 -32.73 -62.83 41.95
N ARG A 215 -31.52 -62.58 41.46
CA ARG A 215 -30.85 -61.29 41.46
C ARG A 215 -31.27 -60.51 40.22
N LEU A 216 -31.95 -59.40 40.47
CA LEU A 216 -32.33 -58.44 39.44
C LEU A 216 -31.26 -57.35 39.35
N VAL A 217 -30.72 -57.12 38.16
CA VAL A 217 -29.70 -56.10 37.89
C VAL A 217 -30.22 -55.10 36.85
N PRO A 218 -29.71 -53.85 36.84
CA PRO A 218 -29.98 -52.92 35.75
C PRO A 218 -29.65 -53.54 34.38
N PRO A 219 -30.46 -53.33 33.33
CA PRO A 219 -30.27 -53.95 32.02
C PRO A 219 -28.89 -53.69 31.40
N ALA A 220 -28.29 -52.53 31.69
CA ALA A 220 -26.94 -52.18 31.27
C ALA A 220 -25.85 -53.03 31.96
N GLN A 221 -26.02 -53.37 33.25
CA GLN A 221 -25.08 -54.22 34.00
C GLN A 221 -25.24 -55.70 33.64
N GLY A 222 -26.46 -56.19 33.44
CA GLY A 222 -26.73 -57.55 32.99
C GLY A 222 -26.09 -57.87 31.62
N ARG A 223 -25.97 -56.86 30.75
CA ARG A 223 -25.34 -56.95 29.42
C ARG A 223 -23.82 -57.14 29.48
N ILE A 224 -23.15 -56.63 30.51
CA ILE A 224 -21.69 -56.74 30.69
C ILE A 224 -21.33 -58.17 31.14
N SER A 225 -22.15 -58.75 32.02
CA SER A 225 -21.98 -60.11 32.55
C SER A 225 -22.08 -61.19 31.45
N ARG A 226 -22.98 -61.03 30.46
CA ARG A 226 -23.07 -61.92 29.28
C ARG A 226 -21.90 -61.84 28.29
N ARG A 227 -21.00 -60.85 28.40
CA ARG A 227 -20.00 -60.54 27.35
C ARG A 227 -18.56 -60.42 27.85
N ALA A 228 -18.23 -60.90 29.04
CA ALA A 228 -16.86 -61.27 29.37
C ALA A 228 -16.46 -62.54 28.58
N SER A 229 -16.54 -62.49 27.25
CA SER A 229 -15.86 -63.44 26.38
C SER A 229 -14.36 -63.21 26.58
N PRO A 230 -13.54 -64.25 26.84
CA PRO A 230 -12.10 -64.08 26.95
C PRO A 230 -11.60 -63.37 25.69
N ARG A 231 -10.77 -62.34 25.85
CA ARG A 231 -10.19 -61.57 24.73
C ARG A 231 -9.63 -62.58 23.72
N LYS A 232 -10.29 -62.77 22.58
CA LYS A 232 -9.75 -63.59 21.50
C LYS A 232 -8.46 -62.92 21.04
N ILE A 233 -7.32 -63.52 21.39
CA ILE A 233 -6.01 -63.08 20.91
C ILE A 233 -6.05 -63.23 19.39
N SER A 234 -5.62 -62.19 18.67
CA SER A 234 -5.63 -62.25 17.20
C SER A 234 -4.58 -63.25 16.75
N THR A 235 -5.00 -64.22 15.96
CA THR A 235 -4.12 -65.23 15.36
C THR A 235 -3.57 -64.73 14.03
N CYS A 236 -2.43 -65.27 13.63
CA CYS A 236 -1.77 -64.92 12.37
C CYS A 236 -2.62 -65.33 11.17
N THR A 237 -2.58 -64.53 10.09
CA THR A 237 -3.29 -64.82 8.83
C THR A 237 -2.65 -65.95 8.02
N GLU A 238 -1.37 -66.24 8.25
CA GLU A 238 -0.65 -67.34 7.61
C GLU A 238 -0.57 -68.58 8.52
N HIS A 239 -0.58 -68.37 9.84
CA HIS A 239 -0.51 -69.42 10.85
C HIS A 239 -1.70 -69.31 11.80
N GLU A 240 -2.85 -69.86 11.41
CA GLU A 240 -4.15 -69.65 12.08
C GLU A 240 -4.19 -70.11 13.55
N LEU A 241 -3.30 -71.03 13.92
CA LEU A 241 -3.16 -71.57 15.28
C LEU A 241 -2.21 -70.75 16.17
N GLU A 242 -1.43 -69.84 15.59
CA GLU A 242 -0.42 -69.06 16.29
C GLU A 242 -0.90 -67.66 16.64
N ASN A 243 -0.58 -67.24 17.86
CA ASN A 243 -0.91 -65.91 18.35
C ASN A 243 0.11 -64.87 17.88
N LEU A 244 -0.37 -63.69 17.50
CA LEU A 244 0.50 -62.55 17.21
C LEU A 244 1.13 -62.04 18.51
N SER A 245 2.47 -62.12 18.61
CA SER A 245 3.23 -61.81 19.83
C SER A 245 4.32 -60.74 19.62
N MET A 246 4.76 -60.55 18.38
CA MET A 246 5.84 -59.63 18.00
C MET A 246 5.38 -58.62 16.95
N TYR A 247 6.13 -57.54 16.77
CA TYR A 247 5.89 -56.51 15.77
C TYR A 247 7.13 -56.31 14.92
N CYS A 248 7.03 -56.53 13.61
CA CYS A 248 8.10 -56.31 12.66
C CYS A 248 8.18 -54.81 12.31
N VAL A 249 9.31 -54.16 12.62
CA VAL A 249 9.49 -52.72 12.41
C VAL A 249 9.60 -52.39 10.92
N GLN A 250 10.30 -53.23 10.16
CA GLN A 250 10.51 -53.05 8.71
C GLN A 250 9.21 -53.21 7.93
N CYS A 251 8.40 -54.22 8.27
CA CYS A 251 7.15 -54.52 7.56
C CYS A 251 5.94 -53.78 8.14
N LYS A 252 6.10 -53.14 9.30
CA LYS A 252 5.05 -52.41 10.03
C LYS A 252 3.81 -53.25 10.36
N THR A 253 3.99 -54.55 10.57
CA THR A 253 2.90 -55.52 10.82
C THR A 253 3.17 -56.36 12.07
N PRO A 254 2.12 -56.77 12.81
CA PRO A 254 2.26 -57.78 13.86
C PRO A 254 2.55 -59.15 13.24
N VAL A 255 3.45 -59.92 13.87
CA VAL A 255 3.88 -61.25 13.43
C VAL A 255 3.80 -62.26 14.58
N CYS A 256 3.56 -63.54 14.25
CA CYS A 256 3.64 -64.64 15.21
C CYS A 256 5.06 -65.24 15.24
N TYR A 257 5.29 -66.20 16.13
CA TYR A 257 6.57 -66.88 16.28
C TYR A 257 6.97 -67.67 15.02
N GLN A 258 6.04 -68.41 14.40
CA GLN A 258 6.30 -69.18 13.17
C GLN A 258 6.67 -68.28 11.97
N CYS A 259 6.10 -67.08 11.85
CA CYS A 259 6.51 -66.11 10.81
C CYS A 259 7.95 -65.60 11.00
N LEU A 260 8.49 -65.67 12.21
CA LEU A 260 9.86 -65.27 12.54
C LEU A 260 10.85 -66.41 12.29
N GLU A 261 10.51 -67.65 12.65
CA GLU A 261 11.39 -68.81 12.45
C GLU A 261 11.39 -69.35 11.02
N GLU A 262 10.22 -69.48 10.39
CA GLU A 262 10.05 -70.16 9.09
C GLU A 262 9.66 -69.20 7.95
N GLY A 263 9.35 -67.95 8.30
CA GLY A 263 8.78 -66.97 7.38
C GLY A 263 9.74 -65.88 6.90
N LYS A 264 9.19 -64.94 6.12
CA LYS A 264 9.91 -63.82 5.48
C LYS A 264 10.44 -62.76 6.48
N HIS A 265 10.34 -62.99 7.79
CA HIS A 265 10.69 -62.02 8.83
C HIS A 265 11.88 -62.41 9.71
N GLY A 266 12.53 -63.55 9.45
CA GLY A 266 13.66 -64.03 10.26
C GLY A 266 14.88 -63.09 10.31
N THR A 267 15.04 -62.21 9.32
CA THR A 267 16.11 -61.20 9.26
C THR A 267 15.65 -59.79 9.61
N HIS A 268 14.38 -59.59 9.96
CA HIS A 268 13.83 -58.28 10.28
C HIS A 268 13.93 -57.96 11.78
N GLU A 269 14.07 -56.68 12.11
CA GLU A 269 14.02 -56.19 13.49
C GLU A 269 12.60 -56.32 14.02
N VAL A 270 12.45 -57.14 15.06
CA VAL A 270 11.17 -57.35 15.73
C VAL A 270 11.21 -56.82 17.15
N LYS A 271 10.12 -56.19 17.58
CA LYS A 271 9.93 -55.68 18.95
C LYS A 271 8.73 -56.37 19.58
N ALA A 272 8.70 -56.44 20.92
CA ALA A 272 7.57 -56.98 21.65
C ALA A 272 6.28 -56.22 21.31
N LEU A 273 5.23 -56.94 20.92
CA LEU A 273 3.98 -56.32 20.45
C LEU A 273 3.36 -55.40 21.51
N GLY A 274 3.45 -55.77 22.79
CA GLY A 274 2.95 -54.96 23.90
C GLY A 274 3.70 -53.64 24.10
N ALA A 275 5.00 -53.59 23.81
CA ALA A 275 5.80 -52.36 23.89
C ALA A 275 5.48 -51.42 22.73
N MET A 276 5.43 -51.96 21.50
CA MET A 276 5.04 -51.19 20.31
C MET A 276 3.59 -50.69 20.38
N TRP A 277 2.68 -51.47 20.96
CA TRP A 277 1.30 -51.06 21.21
C TRP A 277 1.21 -49.82 22.12
N LYS A 278 1.98 -49.78 23.21
CA LYS A 278 2.03 -48.60 24.08
C LYS A 278 2.62 -47.40 23.34
N LEU A 279 3.73 -47.59 22.63
CA LEU A 279 4.40 -46.52 21.87
C LEU A 279 3.50 -45.93 20.78
N HIS A 280 2.86 -46.76 19.95
CA HIS A 280 1.96 -46.29 18.89
C HIS A 280 0.71 -45.62 19.46
N LYS A 281 0.20 -46.07 20.61
CA LYS A 281 -0.89 -45.37 21.32
C LYS A 281 -0.49 -43.97 21.75
N THR A 282 0.68 -43.82 22.36
CA THR A 282 1.19 -42.50 22.78
C THR A 282 1.44 -41.59 21.58
N GLN A 283 2.01 -42.11 20.49
CA GLN A 283 2.22 -41.35 19.25
C GLN A 283 0.90 -40.91 18.61
N LEU A 284 -0.10 -41.79 18.56
CA LEU A 284 -1.43 -41.44 18.04
C LEU A 284 -2.10 -40.37 18.91
N SER A 285 -2.03 -40.49 20.24
CA SER A 285 -2.56 -39.46 21.15
C SER A 285 -1.86 -38.11 20.98
N GLN A 286 -0.53 -38.09 20.82
CA GLN A 286 0.22 -36.86 20.54
C GLN A 286 -0.16 -36.24 19.20
N ALA A 287 -0.29 -37.06 18.14
CA ALA A 287 -0.72 -36.59 16.82
C ALA A 287 -2.16 -36.04 16.84
N LEU A 288 -3.06 -36.65 17.63
CA LEU A 288 -4.43 -36.18 17.82
C LEU A 288 -4.47 -34.84 18.57
N ASN A 289 -3.64 -34.65 19.59
CA ASN A 289 -3.52 -33.36 20.27
C ASN A 289 -3.08 -32.28 19.28
N GLY A 290 -2.02 -32.53 18.48
CA GLY A 290 -1.58 -31.58 17.45
C GLY A 290 -2.59 -31.33 16.33
N LEU A 291 -3.49 -32.27 16.04
CA LEU A 291 -4.62 -32.04 15.12
C LEU A 291 -5.70 -31.18 15.78
N SER A 292 -5.98 -31.41 17.07
CA SER A 292 -6.93 -30.61 17.84
C SER A 292 -6.48 -29.16 17.94
N ASP A 293 -5.19 -28.93 18.22
CA ASP A 293 -4.61 -27.58 18.30
C ASP A 293 -4.75 -26.84 16.96
N ARG A 294 -4.44 -27.51 15.84
CA ARG A 294 -4.65 -26.94 14.50
C ARG A 294 -6.13 -26.70 14.18
N ALA A 295 -7.03 -27.54 14.68
CA ALA A 295 -8.46 -27.33 14.51
C ALA A 295 -8.97 -26.12 15.33
N THR A 296 -8.38 -25.85 16.50
CA THR A 296 -8.68 -24.63 17.27
C THR A 296 -8.15 -23.38 16.58
N GLU A 297 -6.92 -23.39 16.06
CA GLU A 297 -6.36 -22.29 15.26
C GLU A 297 -7.24 -21.98 14.04
N ALA A 298 -7.71 -23.02 13.33
CA ALA A 298 -8.61 -22.84 12.20
C ALA A 298 -9.96 -22.20 12.61
N LYS A 299 -10.51 -22.55 13.79
CA LYS A 299 -11.73 -21.92 14.31
C LYS A 299 -11.51 -20.46 14.66
N GLU A 300 -10.39 -20.12 15.31
CA GLU A 300 -10.03 -18.74 15.63
C GLU A 300 -9.86 -17.91 14.36
N PHE A 301 -9.19 -18.46 13.35
CA PHE A 301 -9.06 -17.82 12.04
C PHE A 301 -10.41 -17.59 11.37
N LEU A 302 -11.35 -18.53 11.45
CA LEU A 302 -12.71 -18.33 10.95
C LEU A 302 -13.46 -17.20 11.68
N VAL A 303 -13.24 -17.03 12.99
CA VAL A 303 -13.80 -15.90 13.74
C VAL A 303 -13.16 -14.59 13.29
N GLN A 304 -11.84 -14.55 13.09
CA GLN A 304 -11.14 -13.37 12.55
C GLN A 304 -11.67 -12.97 11.18
N LEU A 305 -11.88 -13.93 10.27
CA LEU A 305 -12.45 -13.66 8.95
C LEU A 305 -13.88 -13.10 9.05
N ARG A 306 -14.72 -13.63 9.95
CA ARG A 306 -16.07 -13.10 10.17
C ARG A 306 -16.05 -11.66 10.68
N ASN A 307 -15.15 -11.34 11.62
CA ASN A 307 -14.98 -9.99 12.12
C ASN A 307 -14.48 -9.03 11.02
N MET A 308 -13.56 -9.49 10.17
CA MET A 308 -13.10 -8.71 9.01
C MET A 308 -14.25 -8.40 8.05
N VAL A 309 -15.11 -9.37 7.76
CA VAL A 309 -16.30 -9.16 6.92
C VAL A 309 -17.23 -8.11 7.55
N GLN A 310 -17.49 -8.20 8.85
CA GLN A 310 -18.30 -7.20 9.56
C GLN A 310 -17.68 -5.79 9.48
N HIS A 311 -16.37 -5.67 9.72
CA HIS A 311 -15.67 -4.39 9.65
C HIS A 311 -15.68 -3.79 8.24
N ILE A 312 -15.55 -4.61 7.19
CA ILE A 312 -15.68 -4.16 5.80
C ILE A 312 -17.10 -3.64 5.53
N GLN A 313 -18.13 -4.31 6.07
CA GLN A 313 -19.52 -3.86 5.93
C GLN A 313 -19.76 -2.51 6.62
N GLU A 314 -19.28 -2.35 7.86
CA GLU A 314 -19.40 -1.10 8.62
C GLU A 314 -18.67 0.05 7.93
N ASN A 315 -17.41 -0.16 7.53
CA ASN A 315 -16.62 0.84 6.79
C ASN A 315 -17.24 1.19 5.44
N GLY A 316 -17.85 0.22 4.76
CA GLY A 316 -18.53 0.44 3.48
C GLY A 316 -19.70 1.41 3.63
N VAL A 317 -20.53 1.23 4.66
CA VAL A 317 -21.66 2.12 4.97
C VAL A 317 -21.19 3.53 5.32
N GLU A 318 -20.13 3.65 6.14
CA GLU A 318 -19.56 4.96 6.48
C GLU A 318 -18.98 5.68 5.26
N PHE A 319 -18.25 4.96 4.40
CA PHE A 319 -17.71 5.50 3.17
C PHE A 319 -18.81 5.99 2.22
N GLU A 320 -19.89 5.21 2.06
CA GLU A 320 -21.05 5.60 1.27
C GLU A 320 -21.71 6.87 1.82
N ALA A 321 -21.92 6.95 3.14
CA ALA A 321 -22.49 8.13 3.79
C ALA A 321 -21.62 9.38 3.56
N CYS A 322 -20.30 9.24 3.63
CA CYS A 322 -19.37 10.34 3.37
C CYS A 322 -19.43 10.79 1.89
N LEU A 323 -19.46 9.85 0.94
CA LEU A 323 -19.59 10.16 -0.47
C LEU A 323 -20.90 10.92 -0.77
N VAL A 324 -22.01 10.45 -0.22
CA VAL A 324 -23.32 11.11 -0.37
C VAL A 324 -23.27 12.54 0.19
N ALA A 325 -22.72 12.73 1.39
CA ALA A 325 -22.59 14.06 1.98
C ALA A 325 -21.73 15.02 1.14
N GLN A 326 -20.64 14.53 0.53
CA GLN A 326 -19.81 15.33 -0.37
C GLN A 326 -20.58 15.75 -1.63
N CYS A 327 -21.32 14.84 -2.25
CA CYS A 327 -22.18 15.13 -3.40
C CYS A 327 -23.29 16.15 -3.05
N ASP A 328 -23.93 16.00 -1.89
CA ASP A 328 -24.98 16.92 -1.44
C ASP A 328 -24.44 18.33 -1.21
N ALA A 329 -23.22 18.47 -0.69
CA ALA A 329 -22.57 19.77 -0.53
C ALA A 329 -22.31 20.46 -1.89
N LEU A 330 -21.91 19.70 -2.92
CA LEU A 330 -21.75 20.24 -4.29
C LEU A 330 -23.10 20.69 -4.87
N ILE A 331 -24.16 19.92 -4.65
CA ILE A 331 -25.52 20.26 -5.08
C ILE A 331 -26.00 21.55 -4.38
N GLU A 332 -25.74 21.70 -3.08
CA GLU A 332 -26.11 22.89 -2.33
C GLU A 332 -25.39 24.14 -2.85
N ALA A 333 -24.08 24.02 -3.12
CA ALA A 333 -23.29 25.10 -3.71
C ALA A 333 -23.85 25.53 -5.09
N LEU A 334 -24.22 24.55 -5.92
CA LEU A 334 -24.82 24.81 -7.23
C LEU A 334 -26.19 25.51 -7.11
N ASN A 335 -27.03 25.08 -6.17
CA ASN A 335 -28.32 25.71 -5.90
C ASN A 335 -28.17 27.14 -5.38
N ARG A 336 -27.16 27.41 -4.55
CA ARG A 336 -26.84 28.77 -4.10
C ARG A 336 -26.42 29.65 -5.28
N ARG A 337 -25.58 29.14 -6.19
CA ARG A 337 -25.17 29.88 -7.40
C ARG A 337 -26.37 30.17 -8.30
N ARG A 338 -27.26 29.19 -8.49
CA ARG A 338 -28.52 29.38 -9.23
C ARG A 338 -29.34 30.53 -8.67
N ALA A 339 -29.52 30.60 -7.34
CA ALA A 339 -30.27 31.68 -6.70
C ALA A 339 -29.65 33.06 -6.96
N GLN A 340 -28.32 33.17 -6.93
CA GLN A 340 -27.60 34.42 -7.23
C GLN A 340 -27.80 34.87 -8.69
N LEU A 341 -27.72 33.93 -9.64
CA LEU A 341 -27.93 34.22 -11.07
C LEU A 341 -29.36 34.70 -11.32
N LEU A 342 -30.36 34.06 -10.70
CA LEU A 342 -31.75 34.51 -10.79
C LEU A 342 -31.95 35.91 -10.20
N ALA A 343 -31.28 36.22 -9.08
CA ALA A 343 -31.33 37.56 -8.50
C ALA A 343 -30.75 38.63 -9.45
N GLN A 344 -29.69 38.30 -10.19
CA GLN A 344 -29.12 39.21 -11.21
C GLN A 344 -30.08 39.45 -12.37
N VAL A 345 -30.74 38.39 -12.87
CA VAL A 345 -31.78 38.52 -13.91
C VAL A 345 -32.94 39.39 -13.43
N ASN A 346 -33.43 39.17 -12.19
CA ASN A 346 -34.50 39.98 -11.62
C ASN A 346 -34.09 41.46 -11.46
N LYS A 347 -32.86 41.74 -11.05
CA LYS A 347 -32.35 43.11 -10.94
C LYS A 347 -32.31 43.83 -12.29
N GLU A 348 -31.85 43.14 -13.34
CA GLU A 348 -31.84 43.69 -14.70
C GLU A 348 -33.26 43.93 -15.22
N HIS A 349 -34.16 42.99 -14.97
CA HIS A 349 -35.57 43.10 -15.30
C HIS A 349 -36.22 44.33 -14.63
N GLU A 350 -36.01 44.50 -13.32
CA GLU A 350 -36.51 45.65 -12.57
C GLU A 350 -35.93 46.98 -13.07
N HIS A 351 -34.63 47.00 -13.38
CA HIS A 351 -33.97 48.18 -13.92
C HIS A 351 -34.55 48.59 -15.29
N LYS A 352 -34.65 47.64 -16.22
CA LYS A 352 -35.27 47.86 -17.54
C LYS A 352 -36.69 48.40 -17.42
N LEU A 353 -37.52 47.77 -16.59
CA LEU A 353 -38.90 48.22 -16.34
C LEU A 353 -38.95 49.62 -15.75
N LYS A 354 -38.06 49.95 -14.81
CA LYS A 354 -37.98 51.28 -14.22
C LYS A 354 -37.67 52.35 -15.26
N VAL A 355 -36.64 52.14 -16.08
CA VAL A 355 -36.24 53.08 -17.15
C VAL A 355 -37.39 53.34 -18.12
N VAL A 356 -38.08 52.28 -18.56
CA VAL A 356 -39.22 52.40 -19.48
C VAL A 356 -40.40 53.12 -18.81
N ARG A 357 -40.76 52.78 -17.57
CA ARG A 357 -41.83 53.47 -16.82
C ARG A 357 -41.53 54.96 -16.61
N ASP A 358 -40.29 55.31 -16.27
CA ASP A 358 -39.86 56.69 -16.08
C ASP A 358 -39.95 57.47 -17.42
N GLN A 359 -39.56 56.84 -18.53
CA GLN A 359 -39.71 57.44 -19.87
C GLN A 359 -41.19 57.64 -20.25
N ILE A 360 -42.07 56.68 -19.96
CA ILE A 360 -43.52 56.82 -20.15
C ILE A 360 -44.04 58.02 -19.36
N SER A 361 -43.75 58.09 -18.06
CA SER A 361 -44.19 59.19 -17.19
C SER A 361 -43.74 60.56 -17.70
N HIS A 362 -42.47 60.68 -18.09
CA HIS A 362 -41.91 61.92 -18.64
C HIS A 362 -42.63 62.37 -19.92
N CYS A 363 -42.84 61.45 -20.86
CA CYS A 363 -43.58 61.73 -22.10
C CYS A 363 -45.03 62.12 -21.82
N THR A 364 -45.71 61.45 -20.89
CA THR A 364 -47.09 61.77 -20.51
C THR A 364 -47.22 63.20 -19.95
N VAL A 365 -46.32 63.60 -19.04
CA VAL A 365 -46.33 64.96 -18.46
C VAL A 365 -46.08 66.01 -19.54
N LYS A 366 -45.07 65.80 -20.39
CA LYS A 366 -44.71 66.73 -21.47
C LYS A 366 -45.81 66.85 -22.52
N LEU A 367 -46.48 65.75 -22.85
CA LEU A 367 -47.64 65.73 -23.74
C LEU A 367 -48.77 66.59 -23.16
N ARG A 368 -49.13 66.37 -21.88
CA ARG A 368 -50.17 67.17 -21.20
C ARG A 368 -49.85 68.67 -21.19
N GLN A 369 -48.59 69.04 -20.91
CA GLN A 369 -48.15 70.45 -20.95
C GLN A 369 -48.24 71.06 -22.35
N THR A 370 -47.85 70.30 -23.37
CA THR A 370 -47.92 70.74 -24.77
C THR A 370 -49.37 70.91 -25.22
N THR A 371 -50.25 69.97 -24.88
CA THR A 371 -51.68 70.07 -25.17
C THR A 371 -52.31 71.30 -24.51
N GLY A 372 -52.03 71.54 -23.22
CA GLY A 372 -52.55 72.73 -22.53
C GLY A 372 -52.03 74.05 -23.09
N LEU A 373 -50.75 74.12 -23.50
CA LEU A 373 -50.21 75.30 -24.17
C LEU A 373 -50.90 75.52 -25.53
N MET A 374 -51.12 74.44 -26.29
CA MET A 374 -51.79 74.50 -27.58
C MET A 374 -53.23 75.00 -27.44
N GLU A 375 -54.00 74.47 -26.49
CA GLU A 375 -55.36 74.92 -26.18
C GLU A 375 -55.40 76.40 -25.78
N TYR A 376 -54.47 76.85 -24.93
CA TYR A 376 -54.37 78.25 -24.53
C TYR A 376 -54.04 79.17 -25.71
N CYS A 377 -53.07 78.79 -26.56
CA CYS A 377 -52.75 79.56 -27.76
C CYS A 377 -53.95 79.64 -28.72
N LEU A 378 -54.71 78.55 -28.89
CA LEU A 378 -55.92 78.54 -29.71
C LEU A 378 -57.00 79.48 -29.16
N GLU A 379 -57.12 79.60 -27.84
CA GLU A 379 -58.07 80.54 -27.23
C GLU A 379 -57.63 82.00 -27.41
N VAL A 380 -56.34 82.30 -27.21
CA VAL A 380 -55.77 83.64 -27.40
C VAL A 380 -55.91 84.12 -28.86
N ILE A 381 -55.84 83.23 -29.85
CA ILE A 381 -56.04 83.57 -31.27
C ILE A 381 -57.46 84.10 -31.56
N LYS A 382 -58.45 83.81 -30.69
CA LYS A 382 -59.83 84.30 -30.85
C LYS A 382 -60.02 85.73 -30.34
N GLU A 383 -58.99 86.36 -29.75
CA GLU A 383 -59.06 87.72 -29.22
C GLU A 383 -59.36 88.74 -30.32
N ASN A 384 -60.28 89.67 -30.05
CA ASN A 384 -60.74 90.63 -31.05
C ASN A 384 -60.10 92.03 -30.90
N ASP A 385 -59.41 92.31 -29.79
CA ASP A 385 -58.61 93.53 -29.61
C ASP A 385 -57.18 93.37 -30.19
N PRO A 386 -56.81 94.10 -31.25
CA PRO A 386 -55.48 94.02 -31.84
C PRO A 386 -54.36 94.43 -30.87
N SER A 387 -54.63 95.36 -29.94
CA SER A 387 -53.61 95.88 -29.04
C SER A 387 -53.29 94.90 -27.91
N GLY A 388 -54.31 94.31 -27.27
CA GLY A 388 -54.15 93.25 -26.27
C GLY A 388 -53.52 91.98 -26.83
N PHE A 389 -53.90 91.57 -28.06
CA PHE A 389 -53.29 90.41 -28.72
C PHE A 389 -51.78 90.58 -28.94
N LEU A 390 -51.35 91.72 -29.48
CA LEU A 390 -49.93 91.99 -29.76
C LEU A 390 -49.08 92.11 -28.49
N GLN A 391 -49.65 92.45 -27.33
CA GLN A 391 -48.91 92.50 -26.06
C GLN A 391 -48.39 91.12 -25.60
N ILE A 392 -49.06 90.02 -25.99
CA ILE A 392 -48.75 88.68 -25.50
C ILE A 392 -48.30 87.69 -26.59
N SER A 393 -48.62 87.95 -27.86
CA SER A 393 -48.40 87.01 -28.97
C SER A 393 -46.93 86.65 -29.20
N ASP A 394 -46.01 87.63 -29.21
CA ASP A 394 -44.57 87.39 -29.39
C ASP A 394 -43.98 86.50 -28.29
N ALA A 395 -44.44 86.66 -27.04
CA ALA A 395 -44.02 85.82 -25.93
C ALA A 395 -44.56 84.39 -26.07
N LEU A 396 -45.79 84.22 -26.56
CA LEU A 396 -46.38 82.90 -26.80
C LEU A 396 -45.73 82.19 -27.99
N ILE A 397 -45.44 82.89 -29.08
CA ILE A 397 -44.71 82.36 -30.22
C ILE A 397 -43.35 81.83 -29.76
N ARG A 398 -42.60 82.57 -28.94
CA ARG A 398 -41.34 82.07 -28.35
C ARG A 398 -41.54 80.83 -27.50
N ARG A 399 -42.58 80.80 -26.65
CA ARG A 399 -42.89 79.62 -25.81
C ARG A 399 -43.23 78.39 -26.64
N VAL A 400 -44.01 78.53 -27.71
CA VAL A 400 -44.36 77.42 -28.62
C VAL A 400 -43.11 76.87 -29.29
N HIS A 401 -42.26 77.72 -29.88
CA HIS A 401 -41.00 77.27 -30.50
C HIS A 401 -40.05 76.61 -29.50
N MET A 402 -39.99 77.11 -28.25
CA MET A 402 -39.20 76.47 -27.19
C MET A 402 -39.74 75.08 -26.83
N THR A 403 -41.06 74.93 -26.68
CA THR A 403 -41.69 73.63 -26.40
C THR A 403 -41.54 72.66 -27.57
N GLU A 404 -41.68 73.12 -28.82
CA GLU A 404 -41.45 72.35 -30.03
C GLU A 404 -40.01 71.84 -30.12
N GLY A 405 -39.02 72.73 -29.91
CA GLY A 405 -37.60 72.36 -29.91
C GLY A 405 -37.25 71.32 -28.85
N GLN A 406 -37.96 71.31 -27.72
CA GLN A 406 -37.78 70.30 -26.68
C GLN A 406 -38.26 68.90 -27.10
N TRP A 407 -39.22 68.76 -28.01
CA TRP A 407 -39.61 67.45 -28.56
C TRP A 407 -38.56 66.85 -29.51
N GLY A 408 -37.57 67.65 -29.90
CA GLY A 408 -36.47 67.26 -30.78
C GLY A 408 -35.60 66.08 -30.31
N LYS A 409 -34.67 65.70 -31.22
CA LYS A 409 -33.95 64.41 -31.27
C LYS A 409 -33.63 63.80 -29.90
N GLY A 410 -34.17 62.61 -29.65
CA GLY A 410 -33.90 61.79 -28.46
C GLY A 410 -35.05 61.66 -27.45
N THR A 411 -36.08 62.51 -27.55
CA THR A 411 -37.27 62.42 -26.66
C THR A 411 -38.15 61.21 -26.99
N LEU A 412 -38.34 60.92 -28.28
CA LEU A 412 -39.23 59.86 -28.79
C LEU A 412 -38.51 58.55 -29.16
N THR A 413 -37.23 58.41 -28.82
CA THR A 413 -36.48 57.18 -29.04
C THR A 413 -36.46 56.33 -27.77
N PRO A 414 -36.74 55.02 -27.85
CA PRO A 414 -36.64 54.13 -26.70
C PRO A 414 -35.24 54.20 -26.07
N ARG A 415 -35.17 54.42 -24.76
CA ARG A 415 -33.89 54.48 -24.03
C ARG A 415 -33.38 53.11 -23.59
N MET A 416 -34.18 52.05 -23.77
CA MET A 416 -33.86 50.70 -23.34
C MET A 416 -34.39 49.66 -24.32
N THR A 417 -33.69 48.53 -24.43
CA THR A 417 -34.10 47.36 -25.22
C THR A 417 -34.90 46.36 -24.39
N SER A 418 -35.75 45.57 -25.04
CA SER A 418 -36.51 44.47 -24.41
C SER A 418 -35.66 43.24 -24.08
N ASP A 419 -34.57 43.03 -24.82
CA ASP A 419 -33.82 41.78 -24.78
C ASP A 419 -32.86 41.73 -23.59
N PHE A 420 -32.66 40.56 -23.01
CA PHE A 420 -31.67 40.34 -21.96
C PHE A 420 -30.34 39.91 -22.59
N ASP A 421 -29.32 40.73 -22.46
CA ASP A 421 -27.96 40.41 -22.90
C ASP A 421 -27.20 39.65 -21.80
N LEU A 422 -27.74 38.50 -21.41
CA LEU A 422 -27.18 37.62 -20.39
C LEU A 422 -27.13 36.20 -20.93
N THR A 423 -25.92 35.65 -21.07
CA THR A 423 -25.69 34.28 -21.49
C THR A 423 -25.02 33.49 -20.36
N LEU A 424 -25.52 32.28 -20.10
CA LEU A 424 -24.90 31.36 -19.14
C LEU A 424 -24.04 30.37 -19.90
N ASP A 425 -22.72 30.38 -19.65
CA ASP A 425 -21.82 29.32 -20.10
C ASP A 425 -21.72 28.22 -19.04
N SER A 426 -22.25 27.03 -19.35
CA SER A 426 -22.19 25.85 -18.48
C SER A 426 -21.15 24.82 -18.91
N GLY A 427 -20.47 25.02 -20.04
CA GLY A 427 -19.54 24.05 -20.63
C GLY A 427 -18.41 23.63 -19.68
N PRO A 428 -17.66 24.59 -19.09
CA PRO A 428 -16.56 24.27 -18.17
C PRO A 428 -17.02 23.46 -16.94
N LEU A 429 -18.16 23.82 -16.34
CA LEU A 429 -18.69 23.13 -15.16
C LEU A 429 -19.10 21.69 -15.49
N LEU A 430 -19.75 21.48 -16.64
CA LEU A 430 -20.11 20.13 -17.10
C LEU A 430 -18.87 19.26 -17.32
N GLN A 431 -17.80 19.84 -17.89
CA GLN A 431 -16.54 19.13 -18.07
C GLN A 431 -15.92 18.73 -16.72
N THR A 432 -15.93 19.61 -15.72
CA THR A 432 -15.45 19.27 -14.37
C THR A 432 -16.30 18.18 -13.72
N ILE A 433 -17.63 18.21 -13.87
CA ILE A 433 -18.52 17.16 -13.36
C ILE A 433 -18.22 15.80 -14.01
N HIS A 434 -17.96 15.78 -15.32
CA HIS A 434 -17.56 14.55 -16.02
C HIS A 434 -16.20 13.99 -15.57
N GLN A 435 -15.35 14.82 -14.97
CA GLN A 435 -14.04 14.43 -14.45
C GLN A 435 -14.08 14.05 -12.97
N LEU A 436 -15.24 14.14 -12.28
CA LEU A 436 -15.39 13.69 -10.90
C LEU A 436 -15.26 12.17 -10.83
N ASP A 437 -14.17 11.70 -10.23
CA ASP A 437 -13.85 10.28 -10.06
C ASP A 437 -13.19 10.04 -8.69
N PHE A 438 -13.13 8.78 -8.27
CA PHE A 438 -12.43 8.40 -7.06
C PHE A 438 -10.92 8.57 -7.23
N VAL A 439 -10.36 9.64 -6.66
CA VAL A 439 -8.91 9.78 -6.56
C VAL A 439 -8.42 8.83 -5.48
N GLN A 440 -7.74 7.76 -5.90
CA GLN A 440 -7.09 6.86 -4.95
C GLN A 440 -6.11 7.68 -4.10
N MET A 441 -6.28 7.70 -2.78
CA MET A 441 -5.40 8.37 -1.81
C MET A 441 -4.03 7.69 -1.76
N LYS A 442 -3.29 7.84 -2.86
CA LYS A 442 -1.91 7.40 -3.02
C LYS A 442 -1.04 8.63 -2.91
N VAL A 443 0.00 8.50 -2.10
CA VAL A 443 1.08 9.49 -2.05
C VAL A 443 1.72 9.60 -3.44
N PRO A 444 2.26 10.78 -3.80
CA PRO A 444 2.93 10.98 -5.08
C PRO A 444 4.07 10.00 -5.32
N ALA A 445 4.33 9.69 -6.60
CA ALA A 445 5.51 8.94 -6.99
C ALA A 445 6.80 9.77 -6.78
N ALA A 446 7.94 9.10 -6.66
CA ALA A 446 9.23 9.76 -6.53
C ALA A 446 9.50 10.70 -7.73
N PRO A 447 9.84 11.98 -7.50
CA PRO A 447 10.21 12.91 -8.56
C PRO A 447 11.43 12.44 -9.36
N MET A 448 11.47 12.79 -10.64
CA MET A 448 12.60 12.53 -11.54
C MET A 448 13.46 13.78 -11.67
N LEU A 449 14.73 13.70 -11.25
CA LEU A 449 15.69 14.78 -11.44
C LEU A 449 16.04 14.95 -12.93
N GLN A 450 16.02 16.20 -13.41
CA GLN A 450 16.42 16.59 -14.75
C GLN A 450 17.90 16.94 -14.74
N LEU A 451 18.76 15.91 -14.85
CA LEU A 451 20.21 16.05 -14.71
C LEU A 451 20.84 17.07 -15.65
N GLU A 452 20.26 17.26 -16.84
CA GLU A 452 20.71 18.22 -17.86
C GLU A 452 20.47 19.68 -17.46
N GLU A 453 19.50 19.92 -16.57
CA GLU A 453 19.15 21.25 -16.04
C GLU A 453 19.72 21.47 -14.64
N CYS A 454 20.26 20.42 -14.01
CA CYS A 454 20.95 20.54 -12.73
C CYS A 454 22.39 21.00 -12.98
N CYS A 455 22.84 22.01 -12.24
CA CYS A 455 24.21 22.51 -12.37
C CYS A 455 24.70 23.08 -11.04
N THR A 456 26.02 23.11 -10.88
CA THR A 456 26.68 23.89 -9.83
C THR A 456 27.38 25.09 -10.45
N GLN A 457 27.26 26.23 -9.81
CA GLN A 457 27.93 27.46 -10.22
C GLN A 457 28.55 28.09 -8.98
N ASN A 458 29.88 28.20 -8.94
CA ASN A 458 30.58 28.75 -7.79
C ASN A 458 30.24 28.00 -6.48
N ASN A 459 29.53 28.66 -5.55
CA ASN A 459 29.01 28.12 -4.30
C ASN A 459 27.48 27.97 -4.28
N SER A 460 26.86 27.81 -5.44
CA SER A 460 25.44 27.51 -5.56
C SER A 460 25.19 26.26 -6.38
N ALA A 461 24.04 25.63 -6.12
CA ALA A 461 23.58 24.46 -6.85
C ALA A 461 22.13 24.66 -7.28
N THR A 462 21.88 24.56 -8.58
CA THR A 462 20.55 24.57 -9.17
C THR A 462 20.11 23.13 -9.43
N LEU A 463 18.94 22.76 -8.93
CA LEU A 463 18.33 21.45 -9.13
C LEU A 463 16.98 21.61 -9.82
N SER A 464 16.73 20.76 -10.81
CA SER A 464 15.47 20.68 -11.55
C SER A 464 14.91 19.26 -11.48
N TRP A 465 13.60 19.13 -11.30
CA TRP A 465 12.91 17.85 -11.21
C TRP A 465 11.52 17.91 -11.83
N LYS A 466 10.98 16.77 -12.23
CA LYS A 466 9.62 16.66 -12.75
C LYS A 466 8.90 15.44 -12.23
N GLN A 467 7.58 15.47 -12.33
CA GLN A 467 6.74 14.31 -12.07
C GLN A 467 7.00 13.19 -13.10
N PRO A 468 6.98 11.91 -12.71
CA PRO A 468 7.08 10.80 -13.65
C PRO A 468 5.97 10.84 -14.73
N PRO A 469 6.27 10.61 -16.02
CA PRO A 469 5.32 10.79 -17.12
C PRO A 469 4.02 9.97 -17.04
N LEU A 470 4.05 8.84 -16.33
CA LEU A 470 2.93 7.92 -16.18
C LEU A 470 2.15 8.12 -14.87
N SER A 471 2.55 9.09 -14.04
CA SER A 471 1.87 9.38 -12.79
C SER A 471 0.70 10.33 -13.05
N ASN A 472 -0.51 9.88 -12.73
CA ASN A 472 -1.74 10.67 -12.76
C ASN A 472 -2.14 11.20 -11.37
N ILE A 473 -1.27 11.04 -10.37
CA ILE A 473 -1.51 11.49 -8.99
C ILE A 473 -1.21 12.98 -8.89
N ALA A 474 -2.14 13.76 -8.34
CA ALA A 474 -1.91 15.18 -8.08
C ALA A 474 -0.82 15.40 -7.03
N VAL A 475 0.04 16.39 -7.26
CA VAL A 475 1.14 16.79 -6.37
C VAL A 475 0.85 18.20 -5.88
N ASP A 476 0.80 18.38 -4.55
CA ASP A 476 0.57 19.69 -3.92
C ASP A 476 1.89 20.45 -3.71
N GLY A 477 3.03 19.73 -3.70
CA GLY A 477 4.35 20.35 -3.66
C GLY A 477 5.49 19.34 -3.54
N TYR A 478 6.70 19.88 -3.41
CA TYR A 478 7.96 19.16 -3.32
C TYR A 478 8.75 19.61 -2.11
N ILE A 479 9.56 18.70 -1.57
CA ILE A 479 10.54 18.97 -0.52
C ILE A 479 11.90 18.55 -1.07
N LEU A 480 12.81 19.51 -1.17
CA LEU A 480 14.21 19.28 -1.54
C LEU A 480 15.07 19.26 -0.27
N GLU A 481 15.90 18.23 -0.17
CA GLU A 481 16.86 18.06 0.91
C GLU A 481 18.29 18.04 0.36
N LEU A 482 19.19 18.65 1.12
CA LEU A 482 20.63 18.69 0.88
C LEU A 482 21.38 18.27 2.16
N ASP A 483 22.50 17.56 2.04
CA ASP A 483 23.41 17.35 3.17
C ASP A 483 24.30 18.58 3.43
N ASP A 484 25.22 18.49 4.39
CA ASP A 484 26.14 19.56 4.78
C ASP A 484 27.44 19.64 3.94
N GLY A 485 27.53 18.86 2.86
CA GLY A 485 28.70 18.78 2.00
C GLY A 485 29.89 18.03 2.62
N SER A 486 29.70 17.44 3.81
CA SER A 486 30.68 16.61 4.55
C SER A 486 30.10 15.24 4.93
N GLY A 487 28.99 14.83 4.30
CA GLY A 487 28.33 13.55 4.56
C GLY A 487 27.50 13.49 5.84
N GLY A 488 27.14 14.65 6.40
CA GLY A 488 26.22 14.76 7.53
C GLY A 488 24.74 14.55 7.15
N PRO A 489 23.80 14.90 8.06
CA PRO A 489 22.38 14.65 7.84
C PRO A 489 21.80 15.57 6.76
N PHE A 490 20.86 15.03 5.99
CA PHE A 490 20.01 15.81 5.07
C PHE A 490 19.15 16.82 5.82
N ARG A 491 19.06 18.05 5.29
CA ARG A 491 18.21 19.13 5.78
C ARG A 491 17.32 19.64 4.66
N GLU A 492 16.11 20.05 5.01
CA GLU A 492 15.17 20.65 4.07
C GLU A 492 15.66 22.05 3.70
N VAL A 493 15.91 22.26 2.41
CA VAL A 493 16.37 23.55 1.85
C VAL A 493 15.30 24.23 1.02
N TYR A 494 14.27 23.49 0.61
CA TYR A 494 13.12 24.05 -0.11
C TYR A 494 11.85 23.21 0.09
N VAL A 495 10.72 23.90 0.26
CA VAL A 495 9.37 23.34 0.32
C VAL A 495 8.43 24.23 -0.50
N GLY A 496 7.83 23.71 -1.56
CA GLY A 496 6.93 24.49 -2.43
C GLY A 496 6.52 23.78 -3.71
N THR A 497 5.82 24.47 -4.60
CA THR A 497 5.27 23.91 -5.85
C THR A 497 6.22 23.92 -7.04
N GLU A 498 7.22 24.80 -7.02
CA GLU A 498 8.22 24.92 -8.08
C GLU A 498 9.00 23.62 -8.27
N THR A 499 9.36 23.37 -9.52
CA THR A 499 10.11 22.20 -9.99
C THR A 499 11.59 22.47 -10.19
N ILE A 500 12.03 23.69 -9.88
CA ILE A 500 13.42 24.12 -9.95
C ILE A 500 13.75 24.96 -8.72
N CYS A 501 14.93 24.73 -8.14
CA CYS A 501 15.40 25.47 -6.97
C CYS A 501 16.91 25.65 -7.03
N THR A 502 17.37 26.87 -6.78
CA THR A 502 18.78 27.20 -6.58
C THR A 502 19.05 27.35 -5.09
N VAL A 503 20.05 26.60 -4.60
CA VAL A 503 20.55 26.68 -3.22
C VAL A 503 21.87 27.44 -3.25
N ASP A 504 21.88 28.64 -2.68
CA ASP A 504 23.07 29.50 -2.60
C ASP A 504 23.80 29.35 -1.25
N GLY A 505 25.04 29.84 -1.18
CA GLY A 505 25.81 29.91 0.06
C GLY A 505 26.38 28.58 0.53
N LEU A 506 26.60 27.64 -0.39
CA LEU A 506 27.26 26.36 -0.12
C LEU A 506 28.75 26.57 0.17
N HIS A 507 29.41 25.58 0.76
CA HIS A 507 30.86 25.61 0.91
C HIS A 507 31.52 25.30 -0.43
N PHE A 508 32.61 26.00 -0.74
CA PHE A 508 33.46 25.70 -1.90
C PHE A 508 34.16 24.36 -1.75
N ASN A 509 34.60 23.80 -2.88
CA ASN A 509 35.28 22.52 -3.00
C ASN A 509 34.67 21.42 -2.12
N SER A 510 33.34 21.36 -2.09
CA SER A 510 32.58 20.47 -1.24
C SER A 510 31.61 19.65 -2.07
N THR A 511 31.45 18.39 -1.69
CA THR A 511 30.57 17.44 -2.39
C THR A 511 29.26 17.31 -1.63
N TYR A 512 28.18 17.77 -2.24
CA TYR A 512 26.84 17.76 -1.68
C TYR A 512 26.00 16.62 -2.26
N LYS A 513 25.22 15.98 -1.40
CA LYS A 513 24.18 15.02 -1.79
C LYS A 513 22.83 15.69 -1.71
N SER A 514 22.00 15.49 -2.73
CA SER A 514 20.66 16.06 -2.82
C SER A 514 19.61 15.02 -3.15
N ARG A 515 18.38 15.22 -2.68
CA ARG A 515 17.23 14.37 -3.00
C ARG A 515 15.91 15.15 -2.87
N VAL A 516 14.92 14.79 -3.68
CA VAL A 516 13.62 15.48 -3.70
C VAL A 516 12.49 14.47 -3.48
N LYS A 517 11.48 14.82 -2.69
CA LYS A 517 10.23 14.04 -2.53
C LYS A 517 9.03 14.91 -2.86
N ALA A 518 7.96 14.32 -3.36
CA ALA A 518 6.69 15.01 -3.62
C ALA A 518 5.69 14.72 -2.49
N PHE A 519 4.77 15.64 -2.23
CA PHE A 519 3.70 15.45 -1.25
C PHE A 519 2.35 15.92 -1.80
N ASN A 520 1.28 15.34 -1.25
CA ASN A 520 -0.09 15.78 -1.45
C ASN A 520 -0.91 15.59 -0.15
N ALA A 521 -2.21 15.89 -0.20
CA ALA A 521 -3.13 15.69 0.93
C ALA A 521 -3.15 14.25 1.50
N SER A 522 -2.75 13.23 0.73
CA SER A 522 -2.64 11.84 1.19
C SER A 522 -1.32 11.54 1.94
N GLY A 523 -0.33 12.42 1.84
CA GLY A 523 0.96 12.31 2.52
C GLY A 523 2.17 12.52 1.61
N VAL A 524 3.34 12.10 2.10
CA VAL A 524 4.63 12.31 1.44
C VAL A 524 5.05 11.05 0.69
N GLY A 525 5.46 11.22 -0.57
CA GLY A 525 5.97 10.18 -1.44
C GLY A 525 7.41 9.76 -1.15
N GLN A 526 7.93 8.84 -1.97
CA GLN A 526 9.32 8.41 -1.89
C GLN A 526 10.29 9.49 -2.41
N TYR A 527 11.54 9.45 -1.95
CA TYR A 527 12.61 10.30 -2.48
C TYR A 527 13.01 9.89 -3.90
N SER A 528 13.44 10.88 -4.68
CA SER A 528 14.18 10.71 -5.92
C SER A 528 15.48 9.93 -5.67
N LYS A 529 16.15 9.52 -6.75
CA LYS A 529 17.55 9.13 -6.66
C LYS A 529 18.37 10.29 -6.07
N THR A 530 19.36 9.96 -5.27
CA THR A 530 20.31 10.94 -4.73
C THR A 530 21.21 11.43 -5.85
N LEU A 531 21.28 12.74 -6.03
CA LEU A 531 22.23 13.38 -6.93
C LEU A 531 23.42 13.88 -6.10
N ILE A 532 24.62 13.69 -6.65
CA ILE A 532 25.88 14.15 -6.06
C ILE A 532 26.36 15.31 -6.91
N MET A 533 26.67 16.43 -6.28
CA MET A 533 27.13 17.66 -6.93
C MET A 533 28.36 18.18 -6.21
N GLN A 534 29.28 18.78 -6.95
CA GLN A 534 30.49 19.38 -6.39
C GLN A 534 30.49 20.88 -6.70
N THR A 535 30.69 21.70 -5.68
CA THR A 535 30.87 23.14 -5.82
C THR A 535 32.25 23.45 -6.39
N SER A 536 32.47 24.68 -6.86
CA SER A 536 33.74 25.05 -7.49
C SER A 536 34.94 24.84 -6.56
N GLU A 537 36.05 24.36 -7.12
CA GLU A 537 37.30 24.15 -6.39
C GLU A 537 37.91 25.47 -5.90
N VAL A 538 37.66 26.55 -6.63
CA VAL A 538 38.17 27.90 -6.33
C VAL A 538 37.02 28.86 -6.03
N ALA A 539 37.28 29.85 -5.19
CA ALA A 539 36.27 30.83 -4.81
C ALA A 539 36.29 32.05 -5.74
N TRP A 540 35.20 32.26 -6.49
CA TRP A 540 34.95 33.51 -7.22
C TRP A 540 34.09 34.44 -6.37
N PHE A 541 34.59 35.63 -6.08
CA PHE A 541 33.87 36.63 -5.28
C PHE A 541 34.29 38.05 -5.67
N THR A 542 33.50 39.03 -5.25
CA THR A 542 33.75 40.46 -5.48
C THR A 542 33.59 41.22 -4.18
N PHE A 543 33.93 42.51 -4.15
CA PHE A 543 33.57 43.35 -3.01
C PHE A 543 32.06 43.58 -2.96
N ASP A 544 31.51 43.69 -1.76
CA ASP A 544 30.08 43.89 -1.52
C ASP A 544 29.72 45.38 -1.40
N PRO A 545 29.03 45.99 -2.38
CA PRO A 545 28.59 47.37 -2.29
C PRO A 545 27.46 47.57 -1.28
N ALA A 546 26.71 46.52 -0.93
CA ALA A 546 25.54 46.64 -0.06
C ALA A 546 25.91 46.88 1.41
N SER A 547 27.05 46.34 1.87
CA SER A 547 27.53 46.49 3.25
C SER A 547 28.65 47.53 3.43
N ALA A 548 29.07 48.22 2.36
CA ALA A 548 30.18 49.15 2.39
C ALA A 548 29.79 50.58 2.81
N HIS A 549 30.77 51.32 3.35
CA HIS A 549 30.58 52.74 3.67
C HIS A 549 30.36 53.57 2.39
N PRO A 550 29.51 54.62 2.39
CA PRO A 550 29.22 55.46 1.22
C PRO A 550 30.44 56.13 0.56
N ASP A 551 31.53 56.29 1.29
CA ASP A 551 32.79 56.85 0.77
C ASP A 551 33.56 55.87 -0.14
N ILE A 552 33.25 54.57 -0.09
CA ILE A 552 33.88 53.57 -0.94
C ILE A 552 33.35 53.70 -2.36
N VAL A 553 34.27 53.71 -3.33
CA VAL A 553 33.98 53.79 -4.75
C VAL A 553 34.37 52.47 -5.41
N PHE A 554 33.38 51.84 -6.04
CA PHE A 554 33.52 50.57 -6.76
C PHE A 554 33.67 50.81 -8.26
N SER A 555 34.47 49.97 -8.91
CA SER A 555 34.62 49.92 -10.36
C SER A 555 35.01 48.51 -10.81
N ASN A 556 35.04 48.27 -12.12
CA ASN A 556 35.43 46.98 -12.70
C ASN A 556 34.60 45.82 -12.13
N ASP A 557 33.26 45.89 -12.26
CA ASP A 557 32.33 44.88 -11.74
C ASP A 557 32.52 44.55 -10.24
N ASN A 558 32.79 45.59 -9.44
CA ASN A 558 33.06 45.52 -8.00
C ASN A 558 34.33 44.75 -7.62
N LEU A 559 35.28 44.57 -8.55
CA LEU A 559 36.60 44.01 -8.27
C LEU A 559 37.61 45.08 -7.86
N THR A 560 37.37 46.35 -8.20
CA THR A 560 38.30 47.44 -7.91
C THR A 560 37.67 48.45 -6.97
N VAL A 561 38.37 48.76 -5.86
CA VAL A 561 37.89 49.66 -4.81
C VAL A 561 38.86 50.82 -4.57
N SER A 562 38.30 52.00 -4.32
CA SER A 562 38.99 53.17 -3.78
C SER A 562 38.07 53.91 -2.80
N CYS A 563 38.52 55.00 -2.19
CA CYS A 563 37.73 55.76 -1.21
C CYS A 563 37.73 57.26 -1.56
N ASN A 564 36.69 57.99 -1.17
CA ASN A 564 36.65 59.45 -1.28
C ASN A 564 37.16 60.17 -0.02
N SER A 565 37.22 59.48 1.11
CA SER A 565 37.66 60.01 2.40
C SER A 565 39.17 59.90 2.61
N TYR A 566 39.70 60.80 3.44
CA TYR A 566 41.08 60.70 3.96
C TYR A 566 41.18 59.71 5.12
N ASP A 567 40.06 59.41 5.77
CA ASP A 567 40.01 58.37 6.79
C ASP A 567 39.92 56.98 6.14
N ASP A 568 40.42 55.96 6.84
CA ASP A 568 40.31 54.58 6.39
C ASP A 568 38.86 54.09 6.50
N ARG A 569 38.45 53.32 5.49
CA ARG A 569 37.14 52.68 5.41
C ARG A 569 37.31 51.20 5.09
N VAL A 570 36.65 50.33 5.86
CA VAL A 570 36.64 48.88 5.60
C VAL A 570 35.60 48.54 4.54
N VAL A 571 35.99 47.70 3.60
CA VAL A 571 35.12 47.02 2.64
C VAL A 571 35.36 45.52 2.71
N MET A 572 34.30 44.73 2.56
CA MET A 572 34.33 43.25 2.61
C MET A 572 33.91 42.66 1.26
N SER A 573 34.17 41.37 1.07
CA SER A 573 33.63 40.57 -0.02
C SER A 573 32.12 40.31 0.13
N ASN A 574 31.49 39.90 -0.97
CA ASN A 574 30.11 39.40 -1.02
C ASN A 574 29.96 37.93 -0.58
N SER A 575 31.08 37.22 -0.43
CA SER A 575 31.13 35.81 -0.08
C SER A 575 31.94 35.61 1.20
N ALA A 576 31.44 34.74 2.07
CA ALA A 576 32.09 34.39 3.33
C ALA A 576 32.62 32.95 3.28
N PHE A 577 33.69 32.71 4.03
CA PHE A 577 34.33 31.40 4.14
C PHE A 577 34.29 30.93 5.59
N SER A 578 34.09 29.63 5.79
CA SER A 578 34.09 28.99 7.12
C SER A 578 34.65 27.57 7.11
N ARG A 579 35.10 27.09 5.95
CA ARG A 579 35.65 25.74 5.74
C ARG A 579 36.56 25.73 4.51
N GLY A 580 37.54 24.84 4.49
CA GLY A 580 38.46 24.64 3.37
C GLY A 580 39.67 25.57 3.39
N VAL A 581 40.39 25.60 2.28
CA VAL A 581 41.57 26.46 2.08
C VAL A 581 41.29 27.40 0.93
N HIS A 582 41.49 28.69 1.16
CA HIS A 582 41.17 29.76 0.20
C HIS A 582 42.37 30.66 0.00
N TYR A 583 42.56 31.10 -1.24
CA TYR A 583 43.61 32.04 -1.62
C TYR A 583 43.04 33.10 -2.56
N TRP A 584 43.41 34.36 -2.34
CA TRP A 584 43.10 35.46 -3.23
C TRP A 584 44.22 36.50 -3.21
N GLU A 585 44.26 37.31 -4.25
CA GLU A 585 45.28 38.35 -4.41
C GLU A 585 44.66 39.72 -4.62
N MET A 586 45.40 40.75 -4.27
CA MET A 586 44.99 42.14 -4.40
C MET A 586 46.16 42.97 -4.95
N THR A 587 46.00 43.59 -6.11
CA THR A 587 47.02 44.45 -6.71
C THR A 587 46.78 45.91 -6.34
N VAL A 588 47.84 46.61 -5.94
CA VAL A 588 47.80 48.04 -5.63
C VAL A 588 47.91 48.87 -6.92
N ASP A 589 46.79 49.39 -7.40
CA ASP A 589 46.73 50.17 -8.65
C ASP A 589 47.20 51.61 -8.47
N ARG A 590 46.93 52.18 -7.29
CA ARG A 590 47.31 53.54 -6.90
C ARG A 590 47.79 53.55 -5.46
N TYR A 591 48.89 54.26 -5.22
CA TYR A 591 49.52 54.40 -3.92
C TYR A 591 50.25 55.75 -3.84
N ASP A 592 49.52 56.78 -3.42
CA ASP A 592 50.01 58.17 -3.44
C ASP A 592 50.22 58.71 -2.03
N ASN A 593 51.30 59.46 -1.77
CA ASN A 593 51.54 60.09 -0.45
C ASN A 593 51.71 59.10 0.73
N HIS A 594 52.18 57.88 0.47
CA HIS A 594 52.54 56.87 1.49
C HIS A 594 51.43 56.54 2.53
N PRO A 595 50.26 56.07 2.10
CA PRO A 595 49.19 55.62 2.99
C PRO A 595 49.48 54.24 3.58
N ASP A 596 48.76 53.87 4.64
CA ASP A 596 48.95 52.59 5.34
C ASP A 596 47.70 51.69 5.23
N PRO A 597 47.36 51.16 4.03
CA PRO A 597 46.21 50.28 3.88
C PRO A 597 46.42 48.97 4.67
N ALA A 598 45.31 48.31 5.01
CA ALA A 598 45.33 47.04 5.72
C ALA A 598 44.49 45.99 4.98
N PHE A 599 45.05 44.79 4.84
CA PHE A 599 44.50 43.67 4.07
C PHE A 599 44.28 42.49 5.01
N GLY A 600 43.17 41.76 4.87
CA GLY A 600 42.89 40.68 5.80
C GLY A 600 41.52 40.06 5.67
N ILE A 601 41.00 39.62 6.81
CA ILE A 601 39.69 39.02 6.96
C ILE A 601 38.92 39.69 8.08
N ALA A 602 37.59 39.65 7.99
CA ALA A 602 36.71 40.24 8.99
C ALA A 602 35.45 39.41 9.21
N ARG A 603 34.84 39.58 10.39
CA ARG A 603 33.46 39.13 10.64
C ARG A 603 32.48 40.13 10.04
N GLY A 604 31.25 39.67 9.77
CA GLY A 604 30.23 40.48 9.09
C GLY A 604 29.86 41.78 9.82
N ASP A 605 30.07 41.85 11.14
CA ASP A 605 29.74 42.97 12.01
C ASP A 605 30.95 43.84 12.40
N VAL A 606 32.04 43.79 11.62
CA VAL A 606 33.24 44.64 11.74
C VAL A 606 32.90 46.13 11.57
N LEU A 607 33.59 47.00 12.32
CA LEU A 607 33.45 48.45 12.20
C LEU A 607 33.96 48.93 10.83
N LYS A 608 33.15 49.73 10.12
CA LYS A 608 33.46 50.22 8.76
C LYS A 608 34.23 51.53 8.72
N ASP A 609 34.15 52.31 9.78
CA ASP A 609 34.70 53.68 9.86
C ASP A 609 36.08 53.74 10.52
N VAL A 610 36.75 52.59 10.64
CA VAL A 610 38.09 52.45 11.23
C VAL A 610 38.97 51.61 10.30
N MET A 611 40.28 51.64 10.54
CA MET A 611 41.23 50.75 9.88
C MET A 611 40.99 49.28 10.29
N LEU A 612 41.14 48.37 9.33
CA LEU A 612 40.97 46.94 9.52
C LEU A 612 41.97 46.41 10.57
N GLY A 613 41.48 45.64 11.54
CA GLY A 613 42.27 45.10 12.65
C GLY A 613 42.30 45.98 13.91
N LYS A 614 41.72 47.20 13.88
CA LYS A 614 41.57 48.02 15.09
C LYS A 614 40.53 47.50 16.07
N ASP A 615 39.53 46.77 15.60
CA ASP A 615 38.54 46.08 16.45
C ASP A 615 38.91 44.60 16.65
N ASP A 616 38.14 43.92 17.50
CA ASP A 616 38.27 42.49 17.79
C ASP A 616 37.60 41.58 16.75
N LYS A 617 37.15 42.14 15.63
CA LYS A 617 36.37 41.45 14.58
C LYS A 617 37.12 41.31 13.26
N ALA A 618 38.34 41.83 13.19
CA ALA A 618 39.19 41.77 12.01
C ALA A 618 40.61 41.30 12.34
N TRP A 619 41.20 40.58 11.38
CA TRP A 619 42.57 40.07 11.41
C TRP A 619 43.24 40.52 10.13
N ALA A 620 44.24 41.38 10.25
CA ALA A 620 44.80 42.07 9.09
C ALA A 620 46.32 42.20 9.16
N MET A 621 46.91 42.42 7.99
CA MET A 621 48.24 42.97 7.83
C MET A 621 48.11 44.42 7.37
N TYR A 622 48.59 45.36 8.17
CA TYR A 622 48.75 46.75 7.74
C TYR A 622 50.18 46.94 7.20
N VAL A 623 50.30 47.73 6.14
CA VAL A 623 51.54 47.81 5.37
C VAL A 623 51.80 49.24 4.91
N ASP A 624 53.02 49.72 5.19
CA ASP A 624 53.54 51.00 4.70
C ASP A 624 54.43 50.77 3.45
N ASN A 625 55.13 51.81 3.00
CA ASN A 625 56.01 51.73 1.83
C ASN A 625 57.30 50.91 2.04
N ASN A 626 57.64 50.56 3.28
CA ASN A 626 58.87 49.87 3.65
C ASN A 626 58.65 48.55 4.41
N ARG A 627 57.53 48.39 5.13
CA ARG A 627 57.33 47.40 6.18
C ARG A 627 55.87 46.98 6.31
N SER A 628 55.68 45.78 6.85
CA SER A 628 54.39 45.20 7.19
C SER A 628 54.33 44.74 8.64
N TRP A 629 53.11 44.62 9.17
CA TRP A 629 52.83 44.15 10.53
C TRP A 629 51.44 43.53 10.60
N PHE A 630 51.25 42.60 11.52
CA PHE A 630 49.92 42.05 11.81
C PHE A 630 49.19 42.90 12.84
N MET A 631 47.88 43.07 12.64
CA MET A 631 46.98 43.84 13.49
C MET A 631 45.69 43.07 13.79
N HIS A 632 45.35 43.00 15.08
CA HIS A 632 44.07 42.52 15.59
C HIS A 632 43.78 43.17 16.94
N ASN A 633 42.56 43.65 17.17
CA ASN A 633 42.16 44.33 18.39
C ASN A 633 43.10 45.49 18.78
N ASN A 634 43.52 46.29 17.79
CA ASN A 634 44.44 47.42 17.94
C ASN A 634 45.83 47.03 18.51
N SER A 635 46.17 45.74 18.49
CA SER A 635 47.47 45.21 18.89
C SER A 635 48.31 44.89 17.65
N HIS A 636 49.59 45.25 17.69
CA HIS A 636 50.52 45.13 16.57
C HIS A 636 51.60 44.08 16.87
N THR A 637 51.83 43.16 15.95
CA THR A 637 52.83 42.08 16.11
C THR A 637 53.64 41.86 14.82
N ASN A 638 54.77 41.16 14.96
CA ASN A 638 55.58 40.62 13.85
C ASN A 638 55.89 41.61 12.71
N ARG A 639 56.63 42.67 13.06
CA ARG A 639 57.17 43.60 12.07
C ARG A 639 58.10 42.88 11.08
N THR A 640 57.82 43.04 9.79
CA THR A 640 58.61 42.45 8.71
C THR A 640 59.01 43.54 7.72
N ASP A 641 60.24 43.48 7.20
CA ASP A 641 60.70 44.38 6.14
C ASP A 641 60.15 43.91 4.79
N GLY A 642 59.70 44.85 3.96
CA GLY A 642 58.93 44.57 2.74
C GLY A 642 57.60 45.32 2.75
N GLY A 643 57.59 46.48 2.09
CA GLY A 643 56.41 47.33 1.96
C GLY A 643 55.74 47.23 0.59
N ILE A 644 54.75 48.08 0.37
CA ILE A 644 54.01 48.13 -0.90
C ILE A 644 54.34 49.38 -1.71
N ALA A 645 54.21 49.26 -3.03
CA ALA A 645 54.20 50.36 -3.98
C ALA A 645 53.11 50.12 -5.04
N LYS A 646 52.92 51.08 -5.93
CA LYS A 646 52.07 50.87 -7.11
C LYS A 646 52.57 49.66 -7.92
N GLY A 647 51.67 48.71 -8.16
CA GLY A 647 51.95 47.46 -8.86
C GLY A 647 52.30 46.28 -7.93
N SER A 648 52.41 46.50 -6.61
CA SER A 648 52.60 45.39 -5.67
C SER A 648 51.35 44.51 -5.58
N THR A 649 51.55 43.20 -5.38
CA THR A 649 50.48 42.21 -5.19
C THR A 649 50.50 41.69 -3.76
N ILE A 650 49.35 41.69 -3.10
CA ILE A 650 49.15 41.18 -1.76
C ILE A 650 48.35 39.88 -1.85
N GLY A 651 48.94 38.76 -1.46
CA GLY A 651 48.28 37.46 -1.36
C GLY A 651 47.76 37.22 0.06
N VAL A 652 46.57 36.64 0.18
CA VAL A 652 45.99 36.23 1.46
C VAL A 652 45.59 34.77 1.37
N LEU A 653 46.17 33.93 2.24
CA LEU A 653 45.87 32.51 2.33
C LEU A 653 45.21 32.20 3.67
N LEU A 654 43.99 31.66 3.61
CA LEU A 654 43.18 31.28 4.76
C LEU A 654 42.93 29.77 4.75
N ASP A 655 43.47 29.06 5.73
CA ASP A 655 43.31 27.61 5.88
C ASP A 655 42.49 27.30 7.14
N PHE A 656 41.21 26.96 6.98
CA PHE A 656 40.33 26.56 8.08
C PHE A 656 40.65 25.17 8.64
N THR A 657 41.35 24.32 7.89
CA THR A 657 41.74 22.98 8.34
C THR A 657 42.80 23.08 9.44
N ARG A 658 43.71 24.04 9.30
CA ARG A 658 44.74 24.36 10.31
C ARG A 658 44.36 25.55 11.21
N GLY A 659 43.33 26.31 10.84
CA GLY A 659 42.89 27.52 11.53
C GLY A 659 43.89 28.68 11.41
N ILE A 660 44.57 28.82 10.26
CA ILE A 660 45.67 29.78 10.09
C ILE A 660 45.43 30.80 8.98
N LEU A 661 46.05 31.98 9.12
CA LEU A 661 46.08 33.06 8.11
C LEU A 661 47.53 33.42 7.77
N ILE A 662 47.84 33.52 6.47
CA ILE A 662 49.16 33.87 5.94
C ILE A 662 49.00 35.03 4.95
N PHE A 663 49.95 35.96 4.98
CA PHE A 663 50.03 37.09 4.06
C PHE A 663 51.28 37.01 3.19
N LEU A 664 51.14 37.39 1.94
CA LEU A 664 52.24 37.47 0.96
C LEU A 664 52.28 38.86 0.35
N ILE A 665 53.49 39.34 0.04
CA ILE A 665 53.71 40.52 -0.79
C ILE A 665 54.64 40.09 -1.93
N ASN A 666 54.17 40.21 -3.17
CA ASN A 666 54.89 39.79 -4.38
C ASN A 666 55.43 38.34 -4.27
N ASP A 667 54.57 37.40 -3.89
CA ASP A 667 54.87 35.98 -3.68
C ASP A 667 55.83 35.66 -2.51
N GLU A 668 56.26 36.67 -1.74
CA GLU A 668 57.07 36.48 -0.53
C GLU A 668 56.22 36.56 0.73
N GLN A 669 56.24 35.48 1.52
CA GLN A 669 55.53 35.43 2.80
C GLN A 669 56.04 36.50 3.75
N GLN A 670 55.13 37.28 4.31
CA GLN A 670 55.42 38.29 5.31
C GLN A 670 55.37 37.66 6.69
N GLY A 671 56.52 37.59 7.38
CA GLY A 671 56.62 37.07 8.74
C GLY A 671 56.29 35.57 8.87
N PRO A 672 56.11 35.06 10.11
CA PRO A 672 55.59 33.71 10.35
C PRO A 672 54.09 33.63 10.01
N VAL A 673 53.43 32.53 10.35
CA VAL A 673 51.96 32.45 10.33
C VAL A 673 51.38 33.63 11.12
N ALA A 674 50.46 34.39 10.49
CA ALA A 674 50.02 35.67 11.03
C ALA A 674 49.06 35.52 12.20
N PHE A 675 48.11 34.59 12.06
CA PHE A 675 47.13 34.27 13.08
C PHE A 675 46.83 32.77 13.05
N GLU A 676 46.55 32.22 14.23
CA GLU A 676 46.21 30.81 14.47
C GLU A 676 44.87 30.73 15.21
N SER A 677 44.29 29.53 15.28
CA SER A 677 43.01 29.25 15.96
C SER A 677 41.83 30.09 15.40
N LEU A 678 41.82 30.33 14.09
CA LEU A 678 40.73 31.01 13.41
C LEU A 678 39.51 30.09 13.25
N GLU A 679 38.46 30.35 14.03
CA GLU A 679 37.19 29.63 13.98
C GLU A 679 36.02 30.58 13.64
N GLY A 680 35.08 30.11 12.83
CA GLY A 680 33.88 30.85 12.45
C GLY A 680 33.84 31.23 10.97
N THR A 681 33.01 32.23 10.64
CA THR A 681 32.80 32.70 9.27
C THR A 681 33.49 34.04 9.05
N TYR A 682 34.33 34.10 8.02
CA TYR A 682 35.16 35.26 7.71
C TYR A 682 34.97 35.71 6.26
N TYR A 683 34.99 37.02 6.06
CA TYR A 683 34.96 37.69 4.77
C TYR A 683 36.35 38.24 4.46
N PRO A 684 36.91 38.01 3.27
CA PRO A 684 37.97 38.85 2.72
C PRO A 684 37.65 40.34 2.90
N ALA A 685 38.60 41.09 3.45
CA ALA A 685 38.40 42.48 3.81
C ALA A 685 39.65 43.32 3.57
N ILE A 686 39.44 44.60 3.29
CA ILE A 686 40.49 45.60 3.15
C ILE A 686 40.02 46.91 3.77
N SER A 687 40.92 47.67 4.39
CA SER A 687 40.70 49.08 4.68
C SER A 687 41.65 49.97 3.90
N LEU A 688 41.10 51.01 3.29
CA LEU A 688 41.84 51.96 2.48
C LEU A 688 41.23 53.36 2.56
N ASN A 689 42.03 54.37 2.20
CA ASN A 689 41.60 55.76 2.04
C ASN A 689 41.79 56.24 0.59
N ARG A 690 41.49 57.51 0.32
CA ARG A 690 41.50 58.09 -1.03
C ARG A 690 42.80 57.93 -1.82
N ASN A 691 43.92 57.85 -1.12
CA ASN A 691 45.24 57.73 -1.73
C ASN A 691 45.56 56.32 -2.25
N VAL A 692 44.70 55.34 -1.96
CA VAL A 692 44.88 53.94 -2.36
C VAL A 692 43.76 53.50 -3.30
N GLN A 693 44.12 52.71 -4.30
CA GLN A 693 43.18 51.94 -5.11
C GLN A 693 43.71 50.53 -5.26
N VAL A 694 42.83 49.54 -5.11
CA VAL A 694 43.17 48.12 -5.15
C VAL A 694 42.21 47.37 -6.05
N THR A 695 42.74 46.43 -6.82
CA THR A 695 41.98 45.47 -7.62
C THR A 695 42.14 44.07 -7.03
N LEU A 696 41.01 43.41 -6.78
CA LEU A 696 40.90 42.05 -6.26
C LEU A 696 40.96 41.02 -7.40
N HIS A 697 41.73 39.96 -7.19
CA HIS A 697 41.84 38.78 -8.04
C HIS A 697 41.35 37.56 -7.27
N THR A 698 40.36 36.87 -7.82
CA THR A 698 39.70 35.71 -7.22
C THR A 698 39.71 34.53 -8.19
N GLY A 699 39.20 33.37 -7.77
CA GLY A 699 39.25 32.16 -8.59
C GLY A 699 40.67 31.58 -8.74
N LEU A 700 41.58 31.92 -7.83
CA LEU A 700 42.97 31.47 -7.87
C LEU A 700 43.12 30.10 -7.19
N PRO A 701 43.98 29.22 -7.73
CA PRO A 701 44.35 27.98 -7.04
C PRO A 701 45.20 28.29 -5.81
N ILE A 702 45.30 27.32 -4.91
CA ILE A 702 46.23 27.38 -3.77
C ILE A 702 47.66 27.44 -4.33
N PRO A 703 48.51 28.36 -3.86
CA PRO A 703 49.89 28.47 -4.34
C PRO A 703 50.71 27.19 -4.15
N ASP A 704 51.53 26.83 -5.14
CA ASP A 704 52.33 25.60 -5.15
C ASP A 704 53.30 25.46 -3.97
N PHE A 705 53.73 26.58 -3.37
CA PHE A 705 54.60 26.55 -2.19
C PHE A 705 53.87 26.06 -0.92
N TYR A 706 52.53 26.08 -0.92
CA TYR A 706 51.71 25.74 0.23
C TYR A 706 51.00 24.39 0.01
N THR A 707 51.31 23.43 0.87
CA THR A 707 50.59 22.15 0.93
C THR A 707 49.49 22.22 2.01
N PRO A 708 48.21 22.11 1.64
CA PRO A 708 47.10 22.03 2.59
C PRO A 708 47.32 20.93 3.63
N GLY A 709 46.85 21.14 4.87
CA GLY A 709 46.79 20.05 5.85
C GLY A 709 45.82 18.96 5.41
N GLU A 710 46.18 17.69 5.65
CA GLU A 710 45.18 16.61 5.59
C GLU A 710 44.15 16.86 6.70
N ALA A 711 42.86 16.92 6.33
CA ALA A 711 41.78 16.92 7.29
C ALA A 711 41.76 15.56 7.98
N ASP A 712 41.99 15.52 9.30
CA ASP A 712 41.91 14.29 10.08
C ASP A 712 40.47 13.74 9.98
N PRO A 713 40.24 12.53 9.41
CA PRO A 713 38.89 12.02 9.13
C PRO A 713 38.11 11.61 10.39
N THR A 714 38.65 11.82 11.59
CA THR A 714 38.03 11.48 12.86
C THR A 714 37.75 12.70 13.73
N GLY A 715 36.90 13.60 13.25
CA GLY A 715 36.28 14.65 14.08
C GLY A 715 35.19 14.09 14.99
N SER A 716 35.57 13.31 16.00
CA SER A 716 34.73 13.07 17.17
C SER A 716 34.64 14.37 17.98
N VAL A 717 33.52 15.09 17.86
CA VAL A 717 33.17 16.18 18.77
C VAL A 717 31.96 15.75 19.60
N CYS A 718 32.15 15.74 20.92
CA CYS A 718 31.12 15.49 21.94
C CYS A 718 30.10 16.63 22.02
#